data_AF-A0AA36IRE0-F1
#
_entry.id   AF-A0AA36IRE0-F1
#
_cell.length_a   1.000
_cell.length_b   1.000
_cell.length_c   1.000
_cell.angle_alpha   90.00
_cell.angle_beta   90.00
_cell.angle_gamma   90.00
#
_symmetry.space_group_name_H-M   'P 1'
#
loop_
_entity.id
_entity.type
_entity.pdbx_description
1 polymer ?
#
loop_
_entity_poly.entity_id
_entity_poly.type
_entity_poly.pdbx_seq_one_letter_code
_entity_poly.pdbx_strand_id
1 'polypeptide(L)'
;MWKQRVICLPCCFLVSCHAAQLDQIPPYGEAAPGQANSGCGTETDFTMMLIRSRAYYRTGLFELSDSERVSRILEHRDVIKDICTVALLQAILLKLEENLIYQADAFESLMSQYALYLHEAIRQGRIRQEDMEVWPLDEGIQRVRNISQALSEKRPLSTAMVMNYCQVTDRFGASHELDWLAEPFFAEAAEGGLLAETDLYIYQVDWPWCKPLQEGILRKLRRVVRRLHVVPYAGGPRREEQTAYFKYISDHWDNLPDFTIFVHPDADEHQGAAFLALRRALSLINTQSQFAYDALGYYPLAQQMVVEPRRTWGPGFAPKWRRFWRRVFGHPWDILGHKPPRCKWERHAGHYLAAHAEAGQRQTLPAAKAACALLEEDCAGVTCLTPFDPLEADSALPLPQDRFGQRSCTARVGAEGLISSPEPSEVSYLKTCAAEGQSAHAADFTEDSETGATYQKAEGTFLFGYAEEDEVSRGEADARRRCDELGDACTGYTCAASIQVSPSTTKKGYAEAQQAQSCTVRSGRELIRSPSNELTYLKAMLHSAVARKGDKADASGDFQFYTGSQSIVRKDRLQWWPLEEIQTFAADGIWCSDTTGLFEAVWHRMFGEPLSQHPRGHDPALPLYLKWEVPTFFSYGDEGVI
;
A
#
# COMPACT_ATOMS: atom_id res chain seq x y z
N MET A 1 48.60 -9.53 3.89
CA MET A 1 49.46 -10.01 2.77
C MET A 1 48.57 -10.68 1.70
N TRP A 2 47.61 -9.93 1.15
CA TRP A 2 46.73 -10.38 0.07
C TRP A 2 46.97 -9.43 -1.11
N LYS A 3 47.54 -9.94 -2.19
CA LYS A 3 47.82 -9.16 -3.40
C LYS A 3 46.54 -9.08 -4.24
N GLN A 4 45.99 -7.87 -4.37
CA GLN A 4 45.05 -7.52 -5.43
C GLN A 4 45.69 -7.83 -6.79
N ARG A 5 45.05 -8.71 -7.57
CA ARG A 5 45.29 -8.81 -9.01
C ARG A 5 44.22 -7.98 -9.70
N VAL A 6 44.60 -6.75 -10.05
CA VAL A 6 43.86 -5.93 -11.01
C VAL A 6 44.14 -6.52 -12.40
N ILE A 7 43.12 -7.11 -13.02
CA ILE A 7 43.17 -7.48 -14.44
C ILE A 7 42.66 -6.26 -15.20
N CYS A 8 43.58 -5.47 -15.76
CA CYS A 8 43.24 -4.45 -16.75
C CYS A 8 42.99 -5.14 -18.10
N LEU A 9 41.76 -5.09 -18.59
CA LEU A 9 41.45 -5.33 -20.01
C LEU A 9 41.56 -3.99 -20.76
N PRO A 10 42.34 -3.91 -21.86
CA PRO A 10 42.33 -2.74 -22.72
C PRO A 10 41.26 -2.92 -23.79
N CYS A 11 40.35 -1.96 -23.97
CA CYS A 11 39.76 -1.68 -25.28
C CYS A 11 39.11 -0.30 -25.30
N CYS A 12 39.66 0.54 -26.18
CA CYS A 12 39.15 1.84 -26.57
C CYS A 12 37.90 1.69 -27.44
N PHE A 13 36.84 2.44 -27.16
CA PHE A 13 35.91 2.93 -28.18
C PHE A 13 35.45 4.33 -27.76
N LEU A 14 35.86 5.34 -28.56
CA LEU A 14 35.31 6.68 -28.55
C LEU A 14 34.12 6.67 -29.51
N VAL A 15 32.91 6.89 -29.00
CA VAL A 15 31.73 7.22 -29.81
C VAL A 15 31.17 8.53 -29.27
N SER A 16 31.15 9.56 -30.12
CA SER A 16 30.47 10.83 -29.85
C SER A 16 28.97 10.63 -29.87
N CYS A 17 28.28 10.98 -28.77
CA CYS A 17 26.83 11.07 -28.73
C CYS A 17 26.37 12.40 -29.36
N HIS A 18 25.66 12.33 -30.48
CA HIS A 18 24.75 13.38 -30.91
C HIS A 18 23.36 13.09 -30.35
N ALA A 19 22.79 14.04 -29.61
CA ALA A 19 21.41 13.97 -29.15
C ALA A 19 20.45 14.14 -30.35
N ALA A 20 19.70 13.09 -30.67
CA ALA A 20 18.60 13.15 -31.62
C ALA A 20 17.26 13.16 -30.88
N GLN A 21 16.38 14.06 -31.33
CA GLN A 21 15.01 14.24 -30.88
C GLN A 21 14.18 12.98 -31.21
N LEU A 22 13.65 12.33 -30.18
CA LEU A 22 12.69 11.22 -30.29
C LEU A 22 11.28 11.80 -30.45
N ASP A 23 10.75 11.78 -31.66
CA ASP A 23 9.30 11.83 -31.89
C ASP A 23 8.92 10.95 -33.08
N GLN A 24 7.90 10.10 -32.84
CA GLN A 24 7.12 9.28 -33.78
C GLN A 24 7.78 7.97 -34.30
N ILE A 25 7.31 6.85 -33.74
CA ILE A 25 7.48 5.49 -34.30
C ILE A 25 6.45 5.34 -35.44
N PRO A 26 6.85 5.09 -36.69
CA PRO A 26 5.92 4.85 -37.79
C PRO A 26 5.30 3.45 -37.71
N PRO A 27 4.07 3.25 -38.24
CA PRO A 27 3.45 1.93 -38.32
C PRO A 27 4.22 1.03 -39.29
N TYR A 28 4.34 -0.25 -38.91
CA TYR A 28 5.07 -1.30 -39.60
C TYR A 28 4.78 -1.35 -41.12
N GLY A 29 5.79 -1.06 -41.93
CA GLY A 29 5.78 -1.29 -43.38
C GLY A 29 6.19 -2.73 -43.71
N GLU A 30 5.57 -3.31 -44.74
CA GLU A 30 5.88 -4.65 -45.26
C GLU A 30 7.35 -4.73 -45.74
N ALA A 31 8.09 -5.71 -45.20
CA ALA A 31 9.50 -5.91 -45.50
C ALA A 31 9.72 -6.47 -46.92
N ALA A 32 10.77 -5.97 -47.59
CA ALA A 32 11.17 -6.41 -48.92
C ALA A 32 11.69 -7.88 -48.92
N PRO A 33 11.37 -8.67 -49.97
CA PRO A 33 11.78 -10.07 -50.06
C PRO A 33 13.30 -10.18 -50.33
N GLY A 34 14.05 -10.71 -49.37
CA GLY A 34 15.49 -10.96 -49.51
C GLY A 34 16.30 -10.75 -48.23
N GLN A 35 15.72 -10.16 -47.19
CA GLN A 35 16.34 -10.14 -45.86
C GLN A 35 16.15 -11.50 -45.20
N ALA A 36 17.25 -12.19 -44.90
CA ALA A 36 17.23 -13.30 -43.96
C ALA A 36 16.67 -12.76 -42.64
N ASN A 37 15.40 -13.06 -42.37
CA ASN A 37 14.79 -12.75 -41.09
C ASN A 37 15.66 -13.41 -40.02
N SER A 38 16.23 -12.60 -39.13
CA SER A 38 16.74 -13.07 -37.86
C SER A 38 15.70 -14.06 -37.30
N GLY A 39 16.09 -15.31 -37.05
CA GLY A 39 15.18 -16.41 -36.68
C GLY A 39 14.25 -16.11 -35.50
N CYS A 40 14.54 -15.04 -34.75
CA CYS A 40 13.70 -14.43 -33.73
C CYS A 40 12.28 -14.01 -34.17
N GLY A 41 12.07 -13.65 -35.44
CA GLY A 41 10.82 -13.00 -35.87
C GLY A 41 9.59 -13.91 -36.02
N THR A 42 9.79 -15.23 -36.10
CA THR A 42 8.70 -16.18 -36.40
C THR A 42 8.07 -16.81 -35.15
N GLU A 43 8.73 -16.73 -34.00
CA GLU A 43 8.26 -17.34 -32.77
C GLU A 43 7.57 -16.30 -31.87
N THR A 44 6.31 -16.56 -31.53
CA THR A 44 5.49 -15.68 -30.69
C THR A 44 6.17 -15.37 -29.35
N ASP A 45 6.88 -16.36 -28.78
CA ASP A 45 7.56 -16.22 -27.48
C ASP A 45 8.68 -15.16 -27.52
N PHE A 46 9.49 -15.09 -28.59
CA PHE A 46 10.54 -14.07 -28.70
C PHE A 46 10.00 -12.68 -28.97
N THR A 47 8.95 -12.58 -29.79
CA THR A 47 8.27 -11.30 -30.05
C THR A 47 7.68 -10.74 -28.76
N MET A 48 7.02 -11.60 -27.96
CA MET A 48 6.51 -11.21 -26.65
C MET A 48 7.64 -10.83 -25.69
N MET A 49 8.74 -11.59 -25.68
CA MET A 49 9.92 -11.26 -24.86
C MET A 49 10.49 -9.88 -25.18
N LEU A 50 10.61 -9.53 -26.46
CA LEU A 50 11.07 -8.22 -26.91
C LEU A 50 10.14 -7.10 -26.43
N ILE A 51 8.83 -7.25 -26.67
CA ILE A 51 7.82 -6.25 -26.25
C ILE A 51 7.87 -6.05 -24.74
N ARG A 52 7.92 -7.14 -23.97
CA ARG A 52 7.93 -7.12 -22.50
C ARG A 52 9.25 -6.56 -21.95
N SER A 53 10.39 -6.89 -22.53
CA SER A 53 11.68 -6.32 -22.11
C SER A 53 11.74 -4.80 -22.35
N ARG A 54 11.21 -4.33 -23.49
CA ARG A 54 11.09 -2.88 -23.77
C ARG A 54 10.15 -2.18 -22.79
N ALA A 55 9.00 -2.79 -22.51
CA ALA A 55 8.07 -2.27 -21.50
C ALA A 55 8.77 -2.20 -20.14
N TYR A 56 9.47 -3.26 -19.73
CA TYR A 56 10.20 -3.31 -18.48
C TYR A 56 11.26 -2.21 -18.34
N TYR A 57 12.14 -2.00 -19.33
CA TYR A 57 13.17 -0.97 -19.21
C TYR A 57 12.62 0.45 -19.29
N ARG A 58 11.48 0.66 -19.98
CA ARG A 58 10.84 1.97 -20.11
C ARG A 58 9.98 2.33 -18.89
N THR A 59 9.17 1.38 -18.43
CA THR A 59 8.13 1.64 -17.43
C THR A 59 8.38 0.91 -16.12
N GLY A 60 9.31 -0.05 -16.06
CA GLY A 60 9.50 -0.90 -14.89
C GLY A 60 8.46 -2.01 -14.76
N LEU A 61 7.53 -2.19 -15.71
CA LEU A 61 6.53 -3.27 -15.64
C LEU A 61 7.16 -4.63 -15.97
N PHE A 62 7.00 -5.62 -15.09
CA PHE A 62 7.46 -7.00 -15.29
C PHE A 62 6.45 -7.96 -14.68
N GLU A 63 5.89 -8.86 -15.47
CA GLU A 63 4.84 -9.79 -15.01
C GLU A 63 5.45 -11.13 -14.58
N LEU A 64 4.72 -11.92 -13.77
CA LEU A 64 5.16 -13.26 -13.38
C LEU A 64 5.45 -14.15 -14.60
N SER A 65 4.61 -14.05 -15.63
CA SER A 65 4.79 -14.77 -16.90
C SER A 65 6.10 -14.42 -17.62
N ASP A 66 6.69 -13.24 -17.36
CA ASP A 66 7.98 -12.85 -17.92
C ASP A 66 9.12 -13.61 -17.23
N SER A 67 9.02 -13.87 -15.92
CA SER A 67 9.98 -14.71 -15.19
C SER A 67 9.99 -16.15 -15.69
N GLU A 68 8.81 -16.72 -15.96
CA GLU A 68 8.69 -18.06 -16.55
C GLU A 68 9.31 -18.11 -17.95
N ARG A 69 9.09 -17.07 -18.76
CA ARG A 69 9.68 -16.96 -20.10
C ARG A 69 11.20 -16.87 -20.06
N VAL A 70 11.75 -16.06 -19.15
CA VAL A 70 13.20 -15.96 -18.92
C VAL A 70 13.76 -17.33 -18.52
N SER A 71 13.14 -18.02 -17.56
CA SER A 71 13.58 -19.34 -17.12
C SER A 71 13.56 -20.35 -18.27
N ARG A 72 12.50 -20.41 -19.07
CA ARG A 72 12.39 -21.32 -20.22
C ARG A 72 13.49 -21.07 -21.26
N ILE A 73 13.79 -19.80 -21.56
CA ILE A 73 14.87 -19.43 -22.49
C ILE A 73 16.23 -19.90 -21.95
N LEU A 74 16.47 -19.74 -20.64
CA LEU A 74 17.74 -20.12 -20.02
C LEU A 74 17.91 -21.64 -19.87
N GLU A 75 16.82 -22.37 -19.60
CA GLU A 75 16.81 -23.84 -19.57
C GLU A 75 17.19 -24.43 -20.93
N HIS A 76 16.74 -23.82 -22.02
CA HIS A 76 17.00 -24.27 -23.39
C HIS A 76 18.11 -23.47 -24.08
N ARG A 77 18.99 -22.82 -23.32
CA ARG A 77 20.01 -21.88 -23.85
C ARG A 77 20.86 -22.43 -24.99
N ASP A 78 21.18 -23.73 -24.97
CA ASP A 78 22.00 -24.35 -26.03
C ASP A 78 21.28 -24.46 -27.38
N VAL A 79 19.95 -24.52 -27.36
CA VAL A 79 19.12 -24.49 -28.57
C VAL A 79 18.80 -23.05 -28.93
N ILE A 80 18.40 -22.23 -27.95
CA ILE A 80 17.99 -20.83 -28.19
C ILE A 80 19.15 -19.98 -28.70
N LYS A 81 20.40 -20.25 -28.31
CA LYS A 81 21.57 -19.52 -28.85
C LYS A 81 21.70 -19.64 -30.37
N ASP A 82 21.22 -20.74 -30.95
CA ASP A 82 21.26 -21.00 -32.41
C ASP A 82 20.00 -20.45 -33.12
N ILE A 83 18.88 -20.31 -32.42
CA ILE A 83 17.60 -19.81 -32.98
C ILE A 83 17.49 -18.29 -32.87
N CYS A 84 17.69 -17.74 -31.66
CA CYS A 84 17.51 -16.33 -31.36
C CYS A 84 18.48 -15.88 -30.24
N THR A 85 19.74 -15.63 -30.61
CA THR A 85 20.79 -15.28 -29.64
C THR A 85 20.48 -14.00 -28.86
N VAL A 86 19.85 -13.00 -29.47
CA VAL A 86 19.47 -11.75 -28.79
C VAL A 86 18.46 -11.94 -27.68
N ALA A 87 17.49 -12.85 -27.84
CA ALA A 87 16.55 -13.19 -26.77
C ALA A 87 17.27 -13.89 -25.60
N LEU A 88 18.24 -14.77 -25.90
CA LEU A 88 19.08 -15.39 -24.87
C LEU A 88 19.92 -14.35 -24.12
N LEU A 89 20.57 -13.43 -24.83
CA LEU A 89 21.35 -12.34 -24.23
C LEU A 89 20.48 -11.47 -23.32
N GLN A 90 19.27 -11.13 -23.77
CA GLN A 90 18.31 -10.38 -22.97
C GLN A 90 17.85 -11.15 -21.71
N ALA A 91 17.59 -12.44 -21.83
CA ALA A 91 17.24 -13.30 -20.70
C ALA A 91 18.37 -13.39 -19.67
N ILE A 92 19.63 -13.43 -20.12
CA ILE A 92 20.80 -13.40 -19.21
C ILE A 92 20.87 -12.07 -18.45
N LEU A 93 20.63 -10.93 -19.11
CA LEU A 93 20.65 -9.62 -18.44
C LEU A 93 19.55 -9.49 -17.37
N LEU A 94 18.33 -9.97 -17.66
CA LEU A 94 17.24 -9.98 -16.68
C LEU A 94 17.54 -10.94 -15.52
N LYS A 95 18.09 -12.12 -15.82
CA LYS A 95 18.49 -13.07 -14.78
C LYS A 95 19.63 -12.53 -13.91
N LEU A 96 20.54 -11.79 -14.52
CA LEU A 96 21.60 -11.12 -13.79
C LEU A 96 21.04 -10.05 -12.86
N GLU A 97 20.14 -9.19 -13.33
CA GLU A 97 19.46 -8.21 -12.47
C GLU A 97 18.75 -8.88 -11.28
N GLU A 98 18.11 -10.04 -11.49
CA GLU A 98 17.49 -10.83 -10.42
C GLU A 98 18.51 -11.41 -9.43
N ASN A 99 19.64 -11.93 -9.92
CA ASN A 99 20.57 -12.71 -9.09
C ASN A 99 21.68 -11.89 -8.41
N LEU A 100 21.87 -10.61 -8.79
CA LEU A 100 22.96 -9.75 -8.30
C LEU A 100 23.07 -9.66 -6.77
N ILE A 101 21.98 -9.88 -6.04
CA ILE A 101 21.94 -9.80 -4.58
C ILE A 101 22.16 -11.17 -3.91
N TYR A 102 21.74 -12.26 -4.55
CA TYR A 102 21.81 -13.61 -3.97
C TYR A 102 23.16 -14.28 -4.15
N GLN A 103 23.83 -13.99 -5.26
CA GLN A 103 25.04 -14.67 -5.67
C GLN A 103 26.15 -13.64 -5.76
N ALA A 104 27.12 -13.72 -4.85
CA ALA A 104 28.25 -12.79 -4.82
C ALA A 104 29.04 -12.79 -6.14
N ASP A 105 28.99 -13.89 -6.89
CA ASP A 105 29.64 -14.10 -8.20
C ASP A 105 28.67 -14.01 -9.39
N ALA A 106 27.41 -13.62 -9.19
CA ALA A 106 26.41 -13.59 -10.27
C ALA A 106 26.88 -12.69 -11.41
N PHE A 107 27.43 -11.52 -11.06
CA PHE A 107 27.92 -10.55 -12.02
C PHE A 107 29.02 -11.15 -12.89
N GLU A 108 30.10 -11.66 -12.28
CA GLU A 108 31.21 -12.24 -13.01
C GLU A 108 30.77 -13.45 -13.84
N SER A 109 29.97 -14.36 -13.27
CA SER A 109 29.53 -15.59 -13.92
C SER A 109 28.61 -15.33 -15.11
N LEU A 110 27.54 -14.55 -14.92
CA LEU A 110 26.55 -14.30 -15.96
C LEU A 110 27.03 -13.28 -16.99
N MET A 111 27.82 -12.26 -16.60
CA MET A 111 28.43 -11.35 -17.59
C MET A 111 29.48 -12.05 -18.44
N SER A 112 30.22 -13.02 -17.89
CA SER A 112 31.15 -13.83 -18.69
C SER A 112 30.38 -14.66 -19.72
N GLN A 113 29.26 -15.29 -19.33
CA GLN A 113 28.40 -16.02 -20.26
C GLN A 113 27.80 -15.09 -21.33
N TYR A 114 27.30 -13.93 -20.93
CA TYR A 114 26.80 -12.89 -21.83
C TYR A 114 27.86 -12.51 -22.88
N ALA A 115 29.08 -12.19 -22.43
CA ALA A 115 30.17 -11.78 -23.31
C ALA A 115 30.59 -12.90 -24.28
N LEU A 116 30.63 -14.16 -23.80
CA LEU A 116 30.94 -15.32 -24.64
C LEU A 116 29.91 -15.51 -25.75
N TYR A 117 28.61 -15.51 -25.41
CA TYR A 117 27.54 -15.68 -26.40
C TYR A 117 27.46 -14.51 -27.38
N LEU A 118 27.64 -13.28 -26.90
CA LEU A 118 27.67 -12.10 -27.77
C LEU A 118 28.83 -12.19 -28.76
N HIS A 119 30.04 -12.52 -28.29
CA HIS A 119 31.21 -12.65 -29.14
C HIS A 119 31.04 -13.76 -30.18
N GLU A 120 30.52 -14.93 -29.78
CA GLU A 120 30.24 -16.03 -30.69
C GLU A 120 29.20 -15.64 -31.76
N ALA A 121 28.11 -14.98 -31.35
CA ALA A 121 27.06 -14.53 -32.25
C ALA A 121 27.57 -13.52 -33.28
N ILE A 122 28.41 -12.57 -32.86
CA ILE A 122 29.05 -11.60 -33.76
C ILE A 122 29.95 -12.35 -34.76
N ARG A 123 30.80 -13.25 -34.28
CA ARG A 123 31.74 -14.02 -35.12
C ARG A 123 31.02 -14.87 -36.17
N GLN A 124 29.85 -15.39 -35.84
CA GLN A 124 29.03 -16.22 -36.73
C GLN A 124 28.03 -15.42 -37.57
N GLY A 125 27.97 -14.09 -37.41
CA GLY A 125 27.01 -13.22 -38.10
C GLY A 125 25.55 -13.49 -37.71
N ARG A 126 25.30 -14.04 -36.51
CA ARG A 126 23.96 -14.36 -35.99
C ARG A 126 23.27 -13.17 -35.33
N ILE A 127 24.05 -12.16 -34.95
CA ILE A 127 23.55 -10.87 -34.45
C ILE A 127 24.05 -9.78 -35.39
N ARG A 128 23.13 -8.93 -35.84
CA ARG A 128 23.43 -7.76 -36.65
C ARG A 128 23.27 -6.49 -35.83
N GLN A 129 23.70 -5.37 -36.40
CA GLN A 129 23.55 -4.07 -35.76
C GLN A 129 22.08 -3.74 -35.51
N GLU A 130 21.19 -4.06 -36.45
CA GLU A 130 19.75 -3.79 -36.29
C GLU A 130 19.15 -4.58 -35.13
N ASP A 131 19.65 -5.79 -34.85
CA ASP A 131 19.18 -6.59 -33.72
C ASP A 131 19.59 -5.93 -32.38
N MET A 132 20.78 -5.30 -32.32
CA MET A 132 21.25 -4.53 -31.17
C MET A 132 20.46 -3.23 -30.96
N GLU A 133 19.97 -2.61 -32.04
CA GLU A 133 19.13 -1.40 -31.97
C GLU A 133 17.67 -1.74 -31.60
N VAL A 134 17.19 -2.92 -32.00
CA VAL A 134 15.82 -3.37 -31.70
C VAL A 134 15.71 -3.87 -30.26
N TRP A 135 16.64 -4.72 -29.82
CA TRP A 135 16.62 -5.29 -28.48
C TRP A 135 17.24 -4.34 -27.45
N PRO A 136 16.64 -4.15 -26.26
CA PRO A 136 17.13 -3.19 -25.26
C PRO A 136 18.34 -3.74 -24.45
N LEU A 137 19.34 -4.26 -25.16
CA LEU A 137 20.52 -4.90 -24.57
C LEU A 137 21.42 -3.86 -23.89
N ASP A 138 21.56 -2.67 -24.49
CA ASP A 138 22.37 -1.59 -23.94
C ASP A 138 21.76 -1.05 -22.64
N GLU A 139 20.43 -0.87 -22.60
CA GLU A 139 19.69 -0.51 -21.38
C GLU A 139 19.87 -1.57 -20.30
N GLY A 140 19.77 -2.85 -20.66
CA GLY A 140 19.99 -3.95 -19.73
C GLY A 140 21.40 -3.98 -19.15
N ILE A 141 22.43 -3.83 -19.99
CA ILE A 141 23.84 -3.74 -19.55
C ILE A 141 24.03 -2.54 -18.63
N GLN A 142 23.53 -1.36 -19.02
CA GLN A 142 23.70 -0.14 -18.24
C GLN A 142 23.02 -0.27 -16.87
N ARG A 143 21.83 -0.84 -16.81
CA ARG A 143 21.09 -1.08 -15.56
C ARG A 143 21.84 -2.04 -14.63
N VAL A 144 22.28 -3.19 -15.15
CA VAL A 144 23.09 -4.17 -14.39
C VAL A 144 24.37 -3.53 -13.85
N ARG A 145 25.08 -2.73 -14.67
CA ARG A 145 26.28 -2.01 -14.23
C ARG A 145 25.98 -1.01 -13.11
N ASN A 146 24.90 -0.23 -13.25
CA ASN A 146 24.50 0.73 -12.22
C ASN A 146 24.17 0.03 -10.89
N ILE A 147 23.44 -1.09 -10.95
CA ILE A 147 23.11 -1.88 -9.74
C ILE A 147 24.38 -2.46 -9.11
N SER A 148 25.26 -3.07 -9.91
CA SER A 148 26.54 -3.60 -9.44
C SER A 148 27.41 -2.53 -8.78
N GLN A 149 27.51 -1.34 -9.38
CA GLN A 149 28.22 -0.21 -8.80
C GLN A 149 27.59 0.21 -7.46
N ALA A 150 26.27 0.41 -7.41
CA ALA A 150 25.57 0.80 -6.21
C ALA A 150 25.63 -0.27 -5.08
N LEU A 151 25.73 -1.56 -5.44
CA LEU A 151 25.97 -2.66 -4.49
C LEU A 151 27.40 -2.65 -3.92
N SER A 152 28.37 -2.19 -4.72
CA SER A 152 29.78 -2.05 -4.30
C SER A 152 30.01 -0.87 -3.36
N GLU A 153 29.17 0.16 -3.46
CA GLU A 153 29.19 1.35 -2.60
C GLU A 153 28.64 0.99 -1.21
N LYS A 154 29.54 0.64 -0.27
CA LYS A 154 29.16 0.23 1.08
C LYS A 154 28.63 1.39 1.92
N ARG A 155 27.52 1.13 2.59
CA ARG A 155 26.86 2.03 3.53
C ARG A 155 26.46 1.23 4.77
N PRO A 156 26.85 1.65 5.99
CA PRO A 156 26.35 1.03 7.20
C PRO A 156 24.84 1.31 7.31
N LEU A 157 24.06 0.26 7.37
CA LEU A 157 22.60 0.29 7.46
C LEU A 157 22.18 -0.39 8.75
N SER A 158 21.38 0.32 9.53
CA SER A 158 20.76 -0.19 10.74
C SER A 158 19.33 -0.65 10.46
N THR A 159 18.92 -1.75 11.09
CA THR A 159 17.60 -2.35 10.88
C THR A 159 16.98 -2.72 12.22
N ALA A 160 15.69 -2.43 12.37
CA ALA A 160 14.89 -3.01 13.44
C ALA A 160 13.65 -3.69 12.88
N MET A 161 13.26 -4.80 13.50
CA MET A 161 11.99 -5.46 13.30
C MET A 161 11.10 -5.19 14.51
N VAL A 162 9.86 -4.80 14.28
CA VAL A 162 8.91 -4.39 15.30
C VAL A 162 7.65 -5.21 15.12
N MET A 163 7.21 -5.85 16.20
CA MET A 163 5.95 -6.58 16.26
C MET A 163 5.24 -6.29 17.59
N ASN A 164 3.93 -6.20 17.52
CA ASN A 164 3.10 -6.42 18.69
C ASN A 164 3.03 -7.90 18.97
N TYR A 165 2.97 -8.31 20.23
CA TYR A 165 2.73 -9.70 20.57
C TYR A 165 1.66 -9.85 21.65
N CYS A 166 0.66 -10.65 21.31
CA CYS A 166 -0.31 -11.19 22.24
C CYS A 166 -0.45 -12.68 21.97
N GLN A 167 -0.01 -13.53 22.90
CA GLN A 167 -0.27 -14.96 22.80
C GLN A 167 -1.74 -15.24 23.10
N VAL A 168 -2.59 -15.03 22.10
CA VAL A 168 -3.95 -15.55 22.13
C VAL A 168 -3.83 -17.03 21.86
N THR A 169 -4.35 -17.83 22.78
CA THR A 169 -4.59 -19.24 22.45
C THR A 169 -5.74 -19.21 21.47
N ASP A 170 -5.52 -19.59 20.21
CA ASP A 170 -6.59 -19.59 19.23
C ASP A 170 -7.74 -20.52 19.69
N ARG A 171 -8.86 -20.50 18.96
CA ARG A 171 -10.01 -21.36 19.29
C ARG A 171 -9.68 -22.86 19.25
N PHE A 172 -8.53 -23.25 18.70
CA PHE A 172 -8.06 -24.62 18.55
C PHE A 172 -6.97 -24.99 19.57
N GLY A 173 -6.57 -24.08 20.46
CA GLY A 173 -5.51 -24.34 21.43
C GLY A 173 -4.10 -24.07 20.91
N ALA A 174 -3.94 -23.69 19.63
CA ALA A 174 -2.66 -23.37 19.05
C ALA A 174 -2.20 -21.96 19.47
N SER A 175 -0.90 -21.84 19.69
CA SER A 175 -0.25 -20.59 20.03
C SER A 175 0.66 -20.21 18.87
N HIS A 176 0.62 -18.95 18.43
CA HIS A 176 1.63 -18.40 17.54
C HIS A 176 2.95 -18.23 18.33
N GLU A 177 3.82 -19.24 18.26
CA GLU A 177 5.06 -19.33 19.07
C GLU A 177 6.24 -18.55 18.47
N LEU A 178 6.02 -17.69 17.46
CA LEU A 178 7.06 -16.94 16.73
C LEU A 178 8.24 -17.81 16.24
N ASP A 179 8.04 -19.13 16.16
CA ASP A 179 9.09 -20.08 15.82
C ASP A 179 9.59 -19.90 14.38
N TRP A 180 8.77 -19.30 13.51
CA TRP A 180 9.14 -18.95 12.14
C TRP A 180 10.37 -18.02 12.07
N LEU A 181 10.57 -17.14 13.06
CA LEU A 181 11.77 -16.28 13.14
C LEU A 181 13.05 -17.07 13.42
N ALA A 182 12.90 -18.27 13.98
CA ALA A 182 14.00 -19.17 14.31
C ALA A 182 14.20 -20.26 13.25
N GLU A 183 13.46 -20.22 12.14
CA GLU A 183 13.66 -21.16 11.04
C GLU A 183 15.04 -21.00 10.39
N PRO A 184 15.59 -22.06 9.75
CA PRO A 184 16.96 -22.07 9.24
C PRO A 184 17.31 -20.88 8.33
N PHE A 185 16.37 -20.40 7.52
CA PHE A 185 16.61 -19.27 6.61
C PHE A 185 16.85 -17.94 7.35
N PHE A 186 16.33 -17.78 8.57
CA PHE A 186 16.57 -16.60 9.40
C PHE A 186 17.68 -16.84 10.42
N ALA A 187 17.90 -18.08 10.85
CA ALA A 187 18.76 -18.45 11.98
C ALA A 187 20.16 -18.98 11.61
N GLU A 188 20.29 -19.84 10.59
CA GLU A 188 21.44 -20.76 10.48
C GLU A 188 22.00 -20.87 9.05
N ALA A 189 22.51 -19.77 8.51
CA ALA A 189 23.56 -19.87 7.49
C ALA A 189 24.92 -19.70 8.19
N ALA A 190 25.92 -20.47 7.79
CA ALA A 190 27.32 -20.34 8.23
C ALA A 190 27.92 -18.93 8.01
N GLU A 191 27.19 -18.06 7.32
CA GLU A 191 27.53 -16.70 6.93
C GLU A 191 26.74 -15.62 7.73
N GLY A 192 26.03 -16.01 8.79
CA GLY A 192 25.14 -15.13 9.56
C GLY A 192 23.73 -15.16 9.01
N GLY A 193 22.75 -15.49 9.86
CA GLY A 193 21.34 -15.52 9.47
C GLY A 193 20.82 -14.17 8.99
N LEU A 194 19.71 -14.15 8.25
CA LEU A 194 19.17 -12.90 7.66
C LEU A 194 18.82 -11.83 8.71
N LEU A 195 18.56 -12.22 9.96
CA LEU A 195 18.23 -11.33 11.07
C LEU A 195 19.43 -10.99 11.97
N ALA A 196 20.63 -11.49 11.68
CA ALA A 196 21.80 -11.36 12.55
C ALA A 196 22.17 -9.89 12.86
N GLU A 197 21.88 -8.97 11.93
CA GLU A 197 22.12 -7.53 12.06
C GLU A 197 20.87 -6.71 12.41
N THR A 198 19.74 -7.38 12.68
CA THR A 198 18.45 -6.73 12.97
C THR A 198 18.17 -6.74 14.47
N ASP A 199 17.81 -5.59 15.04
CA ASP A 199 17.26 -5.53 16.40
C ASP A 199 15.77 -5.92 16.37
N LEU A 200 15.33 -6.81 17.25
CA LEU A 200 13.94 -7.22 17.34
C LEU A 200 13.27 -6.60 18.56
N TYR A 201 12.19 -5.84 18.31
CA TYR A 201 11.34 -5.22 19.32
C TYR A 201 9.98 -5.93 19.36
N ILE A 202 9.69 -6.55 20.49
CA ILE A 202 8.43 -7.22 20.78
C ILE A 202 7.68 -6.39 21.82
N TYR A 203 6.62 -5.72 21.39
CA TYR A 203 5.72 -4.98 22.27
C TYR A 203 4.66 -5.95 22.81
N GLN A 204 4.89 -6.44 24.01
CA GLN A 204 4.05 -7.45 24.63
C GLN A 204 2.84 -6.80 25.30
N VAL A 205 1.64 -7.08 24.81
CA VAL A 205 0.39 -6.52 25.36
C VAL A 205 0.10 -7.12 26.74
N ASP A 206 -0.35 -6.27 27.67
CA ASP A 206 -0.53 -6.64 29.08
C ASP A 206 -1.66 -7.66 29.37
N TRP A 207 -1.48 -8.39 30.47
CA TRP A 207 -2.45 -9.29 31.13
C TRP A 207 -3.75 -8.56 31.52
N PRO A 208 -4.96 -9.19 31.51
CA PRO A 208 -5.25 -10.64 31.52
C PRO A 208 -5.44 -11.35 30.18
N TRP A 209 -5.34 -10.64 29.06
CA TRP A 209 -5.77 -11.17 27.77
C TRP A 209 -4.67 -11.89 27.00
N CYS A 210 -3.42 -11.52 27.26
CA CYS A 210 -2.25 -12.04 26.56
C CYS A 210 -1.32 -12.77 27.52
N LYS A 211 -0.89 -13.98 27.16
CA LYS A 211 0.19 -14.65 27.89
C LYS A 211 1.55 -14.09 27.44
N PRO A 212 2.52 -13.98 28.37
CA PRO A 212 3.88 -13.60 28.01
C PRO A 212 4.53 -14.67 27.14
N LEU A 213 5.46 -14.25 26.27
CA LEU A 213 6.29 -15.18 25.51
C LEU A 213 7.00 -16.18 26.42
N GLN A 214 7.01 -17.44 26.02
CA GLN A 214 7.74 -18.46 26.76
C GLN A 214 9.25 -18.20 26.67
N GLU A 215 9.98 -18.37 27.78
CA GLU A 215 11.44 -18.18 27.84
C GLU A 215 12.21 -19.12 26.90
N GLY A 216 11.62 -20.26 26.51
CA GLY A 216 12.15 -21.13 25.46
C GLY A 216 12.29 -20.41 24.12
N ILE A 217 11.23 -19.73 23.68
CA ILE A 217 11.18 -18.95 22.44
C ILE A 217 12.13 -17.76 22.51
N LEU A 218 12.11 -17.01 23.63
CA LEU A 218 13.01 -15.87 23.82
C LEU A 218 14.49 -16.28 23.70
N ARG A 219 14.87 -17.46 24.22
CA ARG A 219 16.23 -17.99 24.04
C ARG A 219 16.56 -18.35 22.59
N LYS A 220 15.61 -18.85 21.80
CA LYS A 220 15.81 -19.07 20.35
C LYS A 220 16.01 -17.72 19.65
N LEU A 221 15.11 -16.76 19.90
CA LEU A 221 15.17 -15.44 19.26
C LEU A 221 16.46 -14.68 19.56
N ARG A 222 16.96 -14.71 20.80
CA ARG A 222 18.27 -14.10 21.15
C ARG A 222 19.46 -14.63 20.36
N ARG A 223 19.35 -15.80 19.71
CA ARG A 223 20.43 -16.38 18.88
C ARG A 223 20.37 -15.93 17.43
N VAL A 224 19.20 -15.50 16.95
CA VAL A 224 18.96 -15.22 15.52
C VAL A 224 18.97 -13.73 15.21
N VAL A 225 18.72 -12.88 16.23
CA VAL A 225 18.66 -11.43 16.09
C VAL A 225 19.87 -10.77 16.77
N ARG A 226 20.20 -9.54 16.34
CA ARG A 226 21.31 -8.77 16.93
C ARG A 226 21.06 -8.44 18.40
N ARG A 227 19.87 -7.94 18.70
CA ARG A 227 19.39 -7.61 20.06
C ARG A 227 17.90 -7.90 20.17
N LEU A 228 17.48 -8.47 21.28
CA LEU A 228 16.07 -8.73 21.57
C LEU A 228 15.59 -7.77 22.66
N HIS A 229 14.55 -7.01 22.34
CA HIS A 229 13.87 -6.08 23.22
C HIS A 229 12.43 -6.57 23.43
N VAL A 230 12.10 -6.97 24.66
CA VAL A 230 10.71 -7.27 25.05
C VAL A 230 10.22 -6.09 25.88
N VAL A 231 9.30 -5.32 25.31
CA VAL A 231 8.78 -4.08 25.89
C VAL A 231 7.37 -4.36 26.40
N PRO A 232 7.12 -4.29 27.72
CA PRO A 232 5.76 -4.33 28.25
C PRO A 232 4.94 -3.18 27.68
N TYR A 233 3.78 -3.49 27.12
CA TYR A 233 2.92 -2.50 26.48
C TYR A 233 1.56 -2.44 27.20
N ALA A 234 1.52 -1.53 28.18
CA ALA A 234 0.32 -1.22 28.96
C ALA A 234 -0.64 -0.33 28.17
N GLY A 235 -1.72 -0.93 27.66
CA GLY A 235 -2.68 -0.24 26.80
C GLY A 235 -4.16 -0.56 27.04
N GLY A 236 -4.45 -1.64 27.77
CA GLY A 236 -5.79 -2.21 27.93
C GLY A 236 -6.20 -3.12 26.75
N PRO A 237 -7.24 -3.97 26.94
CA PRO A 237 -7.65 -5.05 26.01
C PRO A 237 -8.05 -4.60 24.61
N ARG A 238 -8.27 -3.30 24.44
CA ARG A 238 -8.80 -2.73 23.22
C ARG A 238 -7.72 -2.21 22.30
N ARG A 239 -6.46 -2.07 22.70
CA ARG A 239 -5.46 -1.59 21.74
C ARG A 239 -5.14 -2.70 20.74
N GLU A 240 -5.49 -2.50 19.48
CA GLU A 240 -5.06 -3.36 18.39
C GLU A 240 -3.52 -3.33 18.27
N GLU A 241 -3.01 -4.39 17.67
CA GLU A 241 -1.60 -4.72 17.47
C GLU A 241 -0.80 -3.53 16.94
N GLN A 242 -1.44 -2.79 16.05
CA GLN A 242 -0.92 -1.70 15.27
C GLN A 242 -0.47 -0.47 16.09
N THR A 243 -1.06 -0.23 17.28
CA THR A 243 -0.63 0.89 18.15
C THR A 243 0.80 0.75 18.67
N ALA A 244 1.31 -0.49 18.77
CA ALA A 244 2.67 -0.75 19.18
C ALA A 244 3.69 -0.16 18.20
N TYR A 245 3.35 -0.08 16.91
CA TYR A 245 4.20 0.50 15.89
C TYR A 245 4.38 2.01 16.10
N PHE A 246 3.29 2.74 16.36
CA PHE A 246 3.39 4.17 16.69
C PHE A 246 4.12 4.41 18.00
N LYS A 247 3.90 3.55 19.00
CA LYS A 247 4.67 3.62 20.23
C LYS A 247 6.17 3.45 19.95
N TYR A 248 6.57 2.45 19.16
CA TYR A 248 7.97 2.28 18.77
C TYR A 248 8.53 3.53 18.10
N ILE A 249 7.83 4.06 17.10
CA ILE A 249 8.29 5.24 16.37
C ILE A 249 8.43 6.44 17.31
N SER A 250 7.47 6.64 18.21
CA SER A 250 7.52 7.70 19.22
C SER A 250 8.68 7.52 20.21
N ASP A 251 8.88 6.31 20.73
CA ASP A 251 9.91 6.02 21.74
C ASP A 251 11.33 6.14 21.15
N HIS A 252 11.48 5.91 19.85
CA HIS A 252 12.77 5.86 19.16
C HIS A 252 12.96 6.97 18.13
N TRP A 253 12.13 8.02 18.14
CA TRP A 253 12.09 9.05 17.10
C TRP A 253 13.45 9.63 16.70
N ASP A 254 14.25 10.00 17.71
CA ASP A 254 15.57 10.61 17.52
C ASP A 254 16.65 9.60 17.09
N ASN A 255 16.37 8.30 17.18
CA ASN A 255 17.31 7.22 16.92
C ASN A 255 16.67 6.06 16.14
N LEU A 256 15.85 6.39 15.13
CA LEU A 256 15.26 5.39 14.25
C LEU A 256 16.35 4.70 13.41
N PRO A 257 16.28 3.36 13.23
CA PRO A 257 17.17 2.64 12.34
C PRO A 257 16.93 3.07 10.88
N ASP A 258 17.89 2.86 9.98
CA ASP A 258 17.71 3.18 8.55
C ASP A 258 16.48 2.51 7.96
N PHE A 259 16.19 1.27 8.38
CA PHE A 259 14.94 0.57 8.06
C PHE A 259 14.23 0.05 9.31
N THR A 260 12.92 0.26 9.36
CA THR A 260 12.03 -0.37 10.33
C THR A 260 11.12 -1.37 9.59
N ILE A 261 11.11 -2.62 10.05
CA ILE A 261 10.30 -3.71 9.52
C ILE A 261 9.12 -3.91 10.46
N PHE A 262 7.91 -3.54 10.05
CA PHE A 262 6.68 -3.80 10.77
C PHE A 262 6.10 -5.14 10.32
N VAL A 263 5.99 -6.08 11.25
CA VAL A 263 5.45 -7.43 10.99
C VAL A 263 4.50 -7.83 12.10
N HIS A 264 3.53 -8.69 11.77
CA HIS A 264 2.61 -9.28 12.73
C HIS A 264 3.17 -10.63 13.26
N PRO A 265 2.71 -11.11 14.43
CA PRO A 265 3.08 -12.44 14.94
C PRO A 265 2.73 -13.60 14.01
N ASP A 266 1.63 -13.46 13.26
CA ASP A 266 1.06 -14.41 12.31
C ASP A 266 1.54 -14.15 10.86
N ALA A 267 2.75 -13.57 10.71
CA ALA A 267 3.30 -13.22 9.40
C ALA A 267 3.34 -14.39 8.41
N ASP A 268 3.46 -15.63 8.87
CA ASP A 268 3.39 -16.85 8.04
C ASP A 268 2.06 -17.01 7.32
N GLU A 269 0.95 -16.58 7.94
CA GLU A 269 -0.38 -16.60 7.34
C GLU A 269 -0.49 -15.57 6.20
N HIS A 270 0.14 -14.40 6.36
CA HIS A 270 0.01 -13.27 5.43
C HIS A 270 1.09 -13.18 4.34
N GLN A 271 2.29 -13.71 4.59
CA GLN A 271 3.42 -13.63 3.64
C GLN A 271 3.64 -14.96 2.90
N GLY A 272 2.91 -16.00 3.29
CA GLY A 272 3.12 -17.38 2.86
C GLY A 272 4.34 -18.02 3.53
N ALA A 273 4.37 -19.34 3.57
CA ALA A 273 5.34 -20.14 4.32
C ALA A 273 6.82 -19.89 3.98
N ALA A 274 7.11 -19.33 2.80
CA ALA A 274 8.49 -19.08 2.35
C ALA A 274 9.00 -17.65 2.65
N PHE A 275 8.14 -16.73 3.08
CA PHE A 275 8.47 -15.34 3.40
C PHE A 275 9.31 -14.64 2.31
N LEU A 276 9.00 -14.87 1.04
CA LEU A 276 9.88 -14.49 -0.08
C LEU A 276 10.17 -12.98 -0.11
N ALA A 277 9.16 -12.14 0.13
CA ALA A 277 9.32 -10.69 0.17
C ALA A 277 10.26 -10.25 1.31
N LEU A 278 10.01 -10.71 2.54
CA LEU A 278 10.84 -10.37 3.70
C LEU A 278 12.28 -10.87 3.53
N ARG A 279 12.47 -12.10 3.05
CA ARG A 279 13.80 -12.66 2.81
C ARG A 279 14.56 -11.89 1.74
N ARG A 280 13.90 -11.48 0.66
CA ARG A 280 14.50 -10.64 -0.39
C ARG A 280 14.95 -9.31 0.19
N ALA A 281 14.07 -8.62 0.89
CA ALA A 281 14.42 -7.32 1.44
C ALA A 281 15.54 -7.41 2.50
N LEU A 282 15.51 -8.40 3.40
CA LEU A 282 16.59 -8.62 4.37
C LEU A 282 17.92 -8.95 3.69
N SER A 283 17.91 -9.81 2.66
CA SER A 283 19.12 -10.12 1.90
C SER A 283 19.71 -8.87 1.25
N LEU A 284 18.86 -8.01 0.68
CA LEU A 284 19.27 -6.72 0.13
C LEU A 284 19.84 -5.78 1.21
N ILE A 285 19.15 -5.63 2.35
CA ILE A 285 19.63 -4.82 3.49
C ILE A 285 21.00 -5.32 3.98
N ASN A 286 21.19 -6.64 4.06
CA ASN A 286 22.45 -7.26 4.50
C ASN A 286 23.61 -7.05 3.52
N THR A 287 23.35 -6.61 2.29
CA THR A 287 24.44 -6.16 1.39
C THR A 287 25.15 -4.91 1.91
N GLN A 288 24.53 -4.17 2.86
CA GLN A 288 25.06 -2.95 3.47
C GLN A 288 25.53 -1.97 2.37
N SER A 289 24.66 -1.71 1.40
CA SER A 289 24.98 -0.98 0.19
C SER A 289 24.10 0.24 -0.02
N GLN A 290 24.60 1.19 -0.80
CA GLN A 290 23.80 2.34 -1.23
C GLN A 290 22.58 1.89 -2.05
N PHE A 291 22.71 0.83 -2.86
CA PHE A 291 21.59 0.24 -3.58
C PHE A 291 20.43 -0.18 -2.67
N ALA A 292 20.72 -0.82 -1.52
CA ALA A 292 19.69 -1.20 -0.56
C ALA A 292 18.94 0.03 0.00
N TYR A 293 19.67 1.09 0.32
CA TYR A 293 19.10 2.34 0.81
C TYR A 293 18.18 3.03 -0.21
N ASP A 294 18.57 3.03 -1.48
CA ASP A 294 17.82 3.71 -2.54
C ASP A 294 16.61 2.89 -3.00
N ALA A 295 16.75 1.56 -3.07
CA ALA A 295 15.68 0.68 -3.52
C ALA A 295 14.57 0.47 -2.47
N LEU A 296 14.91 0.44 -1.17
CA LEU A 296 13.96 0.14 -0.08
C LEU A 296 13.46 1.41 0.61
N GLY A 297 12.69 2.25 -0.09
CA GLY A 297 12.02 3.39 0.55
C GLY A 297 10.82 2.96 1.40
N TYR A 298 9.84 2.35 0.75
CA TYR A 298 8.69 1.69 1.37
C TYR A 298 8.45 0.40 0.58
N TYR A 299 8.42 -0.73 1.28
CA TYR A 299 8.28 -2.05 0.67
C TYR A 299 7.33 -2.91 1.51
N PRO A 300 6.07 -3.14 1.10
CA PRO A 300 5.19 -4.00 1.85
C PRO A 300 5.58 -5.46 1.67
N LEU A 301 5.36 -6.21 2.74
CA LEU A 301 5.65 -7.63 2.86
C LEU A 301 4.41 -8.49 2.68
N ALA A 302 3.25 -7.93 3.03
CA ALA A 302 1.92 -8.49 2.79
C ALA A 302 1.06 -7.37 2.20
N GLN A 303 0.22 -7.68 1.21
CA GLN A 303 -0.76 -6.73 0.68
C GLN A 303 -2.15 -7.17 1.10
N GLN A 304 -2.92 -6.24 1.67
CA GLN A 304 -4.31 -6.44 2.01
C GLN A 304 -5.13 -5.43 1.23
N MET A 305 -5.98 -5.89 0.32
CA MET A 305 -6.92 -5.02 -0.35
C MET A 305 -8.09 -4.75 0.59
N VAL A 306 -8.23 -3.50 1.03
CA VAL A 306 -9.40 -3.06 1.78
C VAL A 306 -10.51 -2.78 0.78
N VAL A 307 -11.55 -3.61 0.81
CA VAL A 307 -12.72 -3.47 -0.05
C VAL A 307 -13.89 -2.97 0.78
N GLU A 308 -14.50 -1.87 0.34
CA GLU A 308 -15.78 -1.34 0.82
C GLU A 308 -15.96 -1.42 2.35
N PRO A 309 -15.34 -0.53 3.14
CA PRO A 309 -15.58 -0.53 4.57
C PRO A 309 -17.07 -0.29 4.78
N ARG A 310 -17.82 -1.26 5.32
CA ARG A 310 -19.14 -0.96 5.93
C ARG A 310 -19.03 0.19 6.94
N ARG A 311 -17.82 0.37 7.49
CA ARG A 311 -17.39 1.50 8.32
C ARG A 311 -17.54 2.87 7.64
N THR A 312 -17.57 2.96 6.31
CA THR A 312 -17.74 4.22 5.57
C THR A 312 -19.18 4.68 5.43
N TRP A 313 -20.14 3.74 5.55
CA TRP A 313 -21.56 4.00 5.23
C TRP A 313 -22.50 3.72 6.41
N GLY A 314 -22.10 2.91 7.40
CA GLY A 314 -22.93 2.61 8.56
C GLY A 314 -23.03 3.76 9.59
N PRO A 315 -24.20 3.99 10.20
CA PRO A 315 -24.46 5.16 11.06
C PRO A 315 -23.56 5.23 12.32
N GLY A 316 -23.01 4.11 12.80
CA GLY A 316 -22.16 4.08 13.98
C GLY A 316 -20.70 4.52 13.75
N PHE A 317 -20.10 4.10 12.63
CA PHE A 317 -18.66 4.28 12.38
C PHE A 317 -18.36 5.34 11.32
N ALA A 318 -19.29 5.55 10.38
CA ALA A 318 -19.07 6.43 9.24
C ALA A 318 -18.74 7.88 9.63
N PRO A 319 -19.40 8.53 10.62
CA PRO A 319 -19.03 9.88 11.01
C PRO A 319 -17.62 9.99 11.62
N LYS A 320 -17.19 8.97 12.38
CA LYS A 320 -15.83 8.92 12.93
C LYS A 320 -14.80 8.69 11.82
N TRP A 321 -15.09 7.77 10.90
CA TRP A 321 -14.26 7.51 9.72
C TRP A 321 -14.07 8.75 8.87
N ARG A 322 -15.15 9.46 8.52
CA ARG A 322 -15.08 10.66 7.68
C ARG A 322 -14.24 11.77 8.31
N ARG A 323 -14.41 12.01 9.62
CA ARG A 323 -13.59 12.98 10.37
C ARG A 323 -12.12 12.59 10.39
N PHE A 324 -11.84 11.32 10.65
CA PHE A 324 -10.49 10.79 10.61
C PHE A 324 -9.86 10.91 9.22
N TRP A 325 -10.57 10.49 8.18
CA TRP A 325 -10.12 10.61 6.80
C TRP A 325 -9.77 12.05 6.46
N ARG A 326 -10.67 12.99 6.77
CA ARG A 326 -10.43 14.42 6.54
C ARG A 326 -9.20 14.92 7.29
N ARG A 327 -8.98 14.45 8.52
CA ARG A 327 -7.79 14.77 9.32
C ARG A 327 -6.51 14.23 8.67
N VAL A 328 -6.52 12.97 8.24
CA VAL A 328 -5.36 12.24 7.74
C VAL A 328 -4.96 12.67 6.32
N PHE A 329 -5.95 12.80 5.43
CA PHE A 329 -5.75 13.15 4.03
C PHE A 329 -5.87 14.65 3.75
N GLY A 330 -6.34 15.45 4.71
CA GLY A 330 -6.51 16.89 4.56
C GLY A 330 -7.68 17.29 3.64
N HIS A 331 -8.46 16.31 3.17
CA HIS A 331 -9.61 16.55 2.31
C HIS A 331 -10.73 15.54 2.60
N PRO A 332 -12.00 15.90 2.32
CA PRO A 332 -13.07 14.92 2.40
C PRO A 332 -12.85 13.84 1.33
N TRP A 333 -13.27 12.64 1.69
CA TRP A 333 -13.10 11.42 0.93
C TRP A 333 -13.85 11.43 -0.40
N ASP A 334 -15.04 12.04 -0.46
CA ASP A 334 -15.89 12.15 -1.66
C ASP A 334 -15.22 12.83 -2.86
N ILE A 335 -14.25 13.72 -2.64
CA ILE A 335 -13.46 14.37 -3.71
C ILE A 335 -12.69 13.35 -4.58
N LEU A 336 -12.41 12.15 -4.06
CA LEU A 336 -11.77 11.07 -4.81
C LEU A 336 -12.73 10.33 -5.75
N GLY A 337 -13.94 10.86 -5.97
CA GLY A 337 -14.96 10.23 -6.81
C GLY A 337 -15.76 9.15 -6.09
N HIS A 338 -15.65 9.07 -4.76
CA HIS A 338 -16.41 8.11 -3.96
C HIS A 338 -17.88 8.49 -3.97
N LYS A 339 -18.69 7.63 -4.58
CA LYS A 339 -20.14 7.72 -4.51
C LYS A 339 -20.62 6.77 -3.42
N PRO A 340 -21.57 7.19 -2.59
CA PRO A 340 -22.28 6.25 -1.73
C PRO A 340 -22.85 5.08 -2.52
N PRO A 341 -22.80 3.86 -1.96
CA PRO A 341 -23.47 2.73 -2.59
C PRO A 341 -24.94 3.12 -2.76
N ARG A 342 -25.46 2.80 -3.94
CA ARG A 342 -26.86 3.05 -4.29
C ARG A 342 -27.79 2.33 -3.32
N CYS A 343 -27.35 1.18 -2.80
CA CYS A 343 -28.13 0.30 -1.94
C CYS A 343 -27.62 0.23 -0.50
N LYS A 344 -28.57 0.10 0.44
CA LYS A 344 -28.39 -0.18 1.86
C LYS A 344 -28.87 -1.60 2.16
N TRP A 345 -28.21 -2.25 3.12
CA TRP A 345 -28.45 -3.65 3.46
C TRP A 345 -28.82 -3.78 4.95
N GLU A 346 -30.01 -4.27 5.25
CA GLU A 346 -30.48 -4.47 6.62
C GLU A 346 -30.39 -5.94 7.01
N ARG A 347 -29.72 -6.24 8.13
CA ARG A 347 -29.46 -7.61 8.58
C ARG A 347 -30.60 -8.13 9.45
N HIS A 348 -31.14 -9.30 9.10
CA HIS A 348 -32.20 -10.00 9.84
C HIS A 348 -31.74 -11.44 10.16
N ALA A 349 -31.48 -11.72 11.43
CA ALA A 349 -31.13 -13.07 11.90
C ALA A 349 -32.40 -13.92 12.11
N GLY A 350 -32.32 -15.23 11.86
CA GLY A 350 -33.45 -16.16 11.94
C GLY A 350 -34.51 -15.92 10.85
N HIS A 351 -34.12 -15.32 9.73
CA HIS A 351 -35.02 -15.02 8.60
C HIS A 351 -34.33 -15.34 7.28
N TYR A 352 -35.14 -15.67 6.27
CA TYR A 352 -34.70 -15.87 4.89
C TYR A 352 -35.59 -15.08 3.90
N LEU A 353 -35.03 -14.80 2.72
CA LEU A 353 -35.77 -14.31 1.55
C LEU A 353 -36.05 -15.47 0.59
N ALA A 354 -37.30 -15.60 0.14
CA ALA A 354 -37.72 -16.67 -0.77
C ALA A 354 -37.26 -16.45 -2.22
N ALA A 355 -37.17 -17.57 -2.96
CA ALA A 355 -36.81 -17.67 -4.38
C ALA A 355 -35.39 -17.16 -4.74
N HIS A 356 -34.67 -17.91 -5.56
CA HIS A 356 -33.37 -17.47 -6.09
C HIS A 356 -33.59 -16.43 -7.18
N ALA A 357 -32.77 -15.38 -7.17
CA ALA A 357 -32.66 -14.49 -8.33
C ALA A 357 -31.85 -15.19 -9.45
N GLU A 358 -31.85 -14.68 -10.68
CA GLU A 358 -31.14 -15.31 -11.81
C GLU A 358 -29.63 -15.52 -11.56
N ALA A 359 -29.03 -14.72 -10.67
CA ALA A 359 -27.65 -14.86 -10.19
C ALA A 359 -27.52 -15.58 -8.82
N GLY A 360 -28.50 -16.41 -8.44
CA GLY A 360 -28.63 -17.07 -7.14
C GLY A 360 -27.60 -18.16 -6.82
N GLN A 361 -26.46 -18.20 -7.52
CA GLN A 361 -25.39 -19.14 -7.20
C GLN A 361 -24.86 -18.87 -5.78
N ARG A 362 -24.52 -19.95 -5.07
CA ARG A 362 -23.84 -19.88 -3.78
C ARG A 362 -22.47 -19.24 -3.95
N GLN A 363 -22.25 -18.15 -3.26
CA GLN A 363 -21.04 -17.34 -3.33
C GLN A 363 -20.76 -16.70 -1.96
N THR A 364 -19.68 -15.94 -1.84
CA THR A 364 -19.41 -15.16 -0.62
C THR A 364 -20.46 -14.06 -0.43
N LEU A 365 -20.67 -13.58 0.80
CA LEU A 365 -21.64 -12.51 1.07
C LEU A 365 -21.40 -11.26 0.20
N PRO A 366 -20.16 -10.74 0.04
CA PRO A 366 -19.90 -9.60 -0.84
C PRO A 366 -20.30 -9.87 -2.29
N ALA A 367 -19.95 -11.04 -2.84
CA ALA A 367 -20.29 -11.42 -4.21
C ALA A 367 -21.81 -11.52 -4.40
N ALA A 368 -22.53 -12.09 -3.41
CA ALA A 368 -23.99 -12.18 -3.44
C ALA A 368 -24.67 -10.81 -3.40
N LYS A 369 -24.15 -9.88 -2.60
CA LYS A 369 -24.64 -8.49 -2.55
C LYS A 369 -24.39 -7.75 -3.86
N ALA A 370 -23.20 -7.89 -4.44
CA ALA A 370 -22.85 -7.30 -5.72
C ALA A 370 -23.77 -7.83 -6.85
N ALA A 371 -23.93 -9.15 -6.93
CA ALA A 371 -24.83 -9.80 -7.88
C ALA A 371 -26.28 -9.31 -7.71
N CYS A 372 -26.77 -9.24 -6.47
CA CYS A 372 -28.11 -8.75 -6.19
C CYS A 372 -28.27 -7.25 -6.51
N ALA A 373 -27.25 -6.41 -6.30
CA ALA A 373 -27.29 -4.99 -6.65
C ALA A 373 -27.40 -4.78 -8.17
N LEU A 374 -26.70 -5.59 -8.98
CA LEU A 374 -26.77 -5.56 -10.44
C LEU A 374 -28.16 -5.95 -10.99
N LEU A 375 -28.91 -6.76 -10.25
CA LEU A 375 -30.27 -7.19 -10.61
C LEU A 375 -31.36 -6.15 -10.28
N GLU A 376 -30.99 -4.97 -9.76
CA GLU A 376 -31.91 -3.86 -9.48
C GLU A 376 -33.21 -4.28 -8.76
N GLU A 377 -34.38 -4.24 -9.39
CA GLU A 377 -35.67 -4.59 -8.77
C GLU A 377 -35.90 -6.10 -8.64
N ASP A 378 -35.19 -6.92 -9.42
CA ASP A 378 -35.36 -8.39 -9.47
C ASP A 378 -34.71 -9.13 -8.29
N CYS A 379 -34.09 -8.38 -7.36
CA CYS A 379 -33.48 -8.97 -6.18
C CYS A 379 -33.77 -8.13 -4.92
N ALA A 380 -34.65 -8.60 -4.04
CA ALA A 380 -34.91 -7.91 -2.77
C ALA A 380 -33.80 -8.11 -1.72
N GLY A 381 -32.90 -9.09 -1.87
CA GLY A 381 -31.78 -9.21 -0.93
C GLY A 381 -30.94 -10.47 -1.04
N VAL A 382 -30.20 -10.78 0.03
CA VAL A 382 -29.28 -11.94 0.10
C VAL A 382 -29.62 -12.79 1.32
N THR A 383 -29.55 -14.12 1.22
CA THR A 383 -29.67 -15.04 2.36
C THR A 383 -28.41 -15.88 2.49
N CYS A 384 -27.90 -16.05 3.71
CA CYS A 384 -26.70 -16.82 4.03
C CYS A 384 -26.99 -17.95 5.02
N LEU A 385 -26.06 -18.92 5.09
CA LEU A 385 -26.08 -20.03 6.03
C LEU A 385 -27.27 -20.99 5.86
N THR A 386 -27.93 -20.99 4.69
CA THR A 386 -28.99 -21.93 4.35
C THR A 386 -28.44 -23.35 4.30
N PRO A 387 -28.78 -24.24 5.27
CA PRO A 387 -28.19 -25.56 5.35
C PRO A 387 -28.69 -26.47 4.23
N PHE A 388 -29.88 -26.21 3.68
CA PHE A 388 -30.46 -26.97 2.58
C PHE A 388 -31.48 -26.10 1.83
N ASP A 389 -31.39 -26.04 0.50
CA ASP A 389 -32.50 -25.51 -0.30
C ASP A 389 -33.38 -26.71 -0.72
N PRO A 390 -34.67 -26.75 -0.35
CA PRO A 390 -35.57 -27.85 -0.73
C PRO A 390 -35.68 -28.03 -2.25
N LEU A 391 -35.44 -26.97 -3.03
CA LEU A 391 -35.47 -27.02 -4.50
C LEU A 391 -34.19 -27.61 -5.12
N GLU A 392 -33.07 -27.62 -4.37
CA GLU A 392 -31.82 -28.27 -4.80
C GLU A 392 -31.86 -29.80 -4.58
N ALA A 393 -32.74 -30.29 -3.71
CA ALA A 393 -32.87 -31.72 -3.38
C ALA A 393 -33.31 -32.60 -4.55
N ASP A 394 -33.97 -32.03 -5.56
CA ASP A 394 -34.40 -32.74 -6.78
C ASP A 394 -33.38 -32.67 -7.94
N SER A 395 -32.30 -31.89 -7.79
CA SER A 395 -31.25 -31.82 -8.81
C SER A 395 -30.23 -32.95 -8.61
N ALA A 396 -30.32 -33.99 -9.44
CA ALA A 396 -29.51 -35.22 -9.33
C ALA A 396 -28.00 -35.06 -9.64
N LEU A 397 -27.47 -33.83 -9.68
CA LEU A 397 -26.07 -33.55 -9.95
C LEU A 397 -25.42 -32.95 -8.70
N PRO A 398 -24.46 -33.64 -8.06
CA PRO A 398 -23.71 -33.07 -6.96
C PRO A 398 -22.88 -31.90 -7.49
N LEU A 399 -23.36 -30.68 -7.26
CA LEU A 399 -22.55 -29.48 -7.45
C LEU A 399 -21.38 -29.53 -6.46
N PRO A 400 -20.19 -29.04 -6.83
CA PRO A 400 -19.03 -29.04 -5.95
C PRO A 400 -19.26 -28.08 -4.77
N GLN A 401 -19.88 -28.59 -3.70
CA GLN A 401 -20.22 -27.88 -2.46
C GLN A 401 -19.00 -27.50 -1.60
N ASP A 402 -17.78 -27.87 -2.02
CA ASP A 402 -16.62 -27.95 -1.14
C ASP A 402 -15.76 -26.68 -1.01
N ARG A 403 -15.99 -25.59 -1.77
CA ARG A 403 -15.09 -24.42 -1.68
C ARG A 403 -15.46 -23.36 -0.64
N PHE A 404 -16.73 -23.22 -0.26
CA PHE A 404 -17.17 -22.12 0.62
C PHE A 404 -17.84 -22.58 1.93
N GLY A 405 -18.05 -23.89 2.10
CA GLY A 405 -18.62 -24.47 3.31
C GLY A 405 -20.00 -23.92 3.69
N GLN A 406 -20.35 -24.05 4.98
CA GLN A 406 -21.62 -23.56 5.55
C GLN A 406 -21.79 -22.03 5.47
N ARG A 407 -20.78 -21.26 5.04
CA ARG A 407 -20.76 -19.79 5.00
C ARG A 407 -21.14 -19.18 3.65
N SER A 408 -21.77 -19.94 2.76
CA SER A 408 -22.22 -19.43 1.46
C SER A 408 -23.53 -18.63 1.56
N CYS A 409 -23.69 -17.70 0.62
CA CYS A 409 -24.86 -16.82 0.48
C CYS A 409 -25.41 -16.86 -0.95
N THR A 410 -26.70 -16.58 -1.12
CA THR A 410 -27.36 -16.49 -2.44
C THR A 410 -28.21 -15.23 -2.56
N ALA A 411 -28.25 -14.66 -3.77
CA ALA A 411 -29.14 -13.55 -4.11
C ALA A 411 -30.58 -14.05 -4.27
N ARG A 412 -31.54 -13.34 -3.69
CA ARG A 412 -32.94 -13.76 -3.57
C ARG A 412 -33.90 -12.71 -4.11
N VAL A 413 -34.93 -13.16 -4.83
CA VAL A 413 -35.99 -12.29 -5.37
C VAL A 413 -36.75 -11.64 -4.22
N GLY A 414 -37.13 -12.43 -3.20
CA GLY A 414 -37.76 -11.94 -1.98
C GLY A 414 -39.08 -11.19 -2.18
N ALA A 415 -39.84 -11.52 -3.23
CA ALA A 415 -41.15 -10.90 -3.52
C ALA A 415 -42.16 -11.02 -2.36
N GLU A 416 -42.02 -12.06 -1.54
CA GLU A 416 -42.85 -12.31 -0.35
C GLU A 416 -42.34 -11.60 0.92
N GLY A 417 -41.22 -10.87 0.82
CA GLY A 417 -40.54 -10.26 1.96
C GLY A 417 -39.74 -11.26 2.79
N LEU A 418 -39.45 -10.87 4.04
CA LEU A 418 -38.70 -11.67 5.02
C LEU A 418 -39.62 -12.74 5.62
N ILE A 419 -39.19 -14.00 5.54
CA ILE A 419 -39.89 -15.15 6.14
C ILE A 419 -39.07 -15.65 7.33
N SER A 420 -39.72 -16.01 8.43
CA SER A 420 -39.01 -16.62 9.57
C SER A 420 -38.37 -17.93 9.14
N SER A 421 -37.08 -18.06 9.40
CA SER A 421 -36.34 -19.27 9.07
C SER A 421 -36.62 -20.35 10.13
N PRO A 422 -36.76 -21.62 9.71
CA PRO A 422 -36.73 -22.76 10.65
C PRO A 422 -35.35 -22.92 11.30
N GLU A 423 -34.30 -22.33 10.72
CA GLU A 423 -32.92 -22.41 11.18
C GLU A 423 -32.50 -21.09 11.84
N PRO A 424 -32.32 -21.05 13.16
CA PRO A 424 -31.98 -19.81 13.88
C PRO A 424 -30.66 -19.17 13.42
N SER A 425 -29.78 -19.95 12.78
CA SER A 425 -28.50 -19.52 12.26
C SER A 425 -28.58 -18.80 10.92
N GLU A 426 -29.69 -18.91 10.17
CA GLU A 426 -29.84 -18.22 8.89
C GLU A 426 -29.89 -16.71 9.06
N VAL A 427 -29.32 -16.00 8.09
CA VAL A 427 -29.28 -14.53 8.10
C VAL A 427 -29.61 -14.02 6.72
N SER A 428 -30.61 -13.15 6.64
CA SER A 428 -30.91 -12.37 5.44
C SER A 428 -30.44 -10.92 5.55
N TYR A 429 -30.11 -10.37 4.39
CA TYR A 429 -29.77 -8.97 4.18
C TYR A 429 -30.76 -8.37 3.19
N LEU A 430 -31.72 -7.58 3.68
CA LEU A 430 -32.72 -6.91 2.85
C LEU A 430 -32.10 -5.71 2.14
N LYS A 431 -32.29 -5.60 0.83
CA LYS A 431 -31.76 -4.54 -0.03
C LYS A 431 -32.75 -3.39 -0.15
N THR A 432 -32.28 -2.17 0.13
CA THR A 432 -33.03 -0.93 -0.15
C THR A 432 -32.16 -0.02 -1.03
N CYS A 433 -32.57 0.24 -2.26
CA CYS A 433 -31.79 1.06 -3.20
C CYS A 433 -32.46 2.42 -3.44
N ALA A 434 -31.65 3.46 -3.61
CA ALA A 434 -32.12 4.75 -4.09
C ALA A 434 -32.20 4.79 -5.63
N ALA A 435 -32.82 5.84 -6.16
CA ALA A 435 -32.84 6.13 -7.59
C ALA A 435 -31.41 6.34 -8.13
N GLU A 436 -31.24 6.21 -9.44
CA GLU A 436 -29.94 6.44 -10.08
C GLU A 436 -29.40 7.84 -9.75
N GLY A 437 -28.12 7.92 -9.38
CA GLY A 437 -27.49 9.16 -8.94
C GLY A 437 -27.78 9.58 -7.50
N GLN A 438 -28.64 8.86 -6.77
CA GLN A 438 -28.91 9.07 -5.35
C GLN A 438 -28.34 7.93 -4.50
N SER A 439 -28.24 8.16 -3.19
CA SER A 439 -27.81 7.16 -2.22
C SER A 439 -28.92 6.79 -1.25
N ALA A 440 -29.11 5.49 -1.02
CA ALA A 440 -29.95 4.99 0.07
C ALA A 440 -29.41 5.38 1.46
N HIS A 441 -28.16 5.82 1.55
CA HIS A 441 -27.52 6.29 2.77
C HIS A 441 -27.62 7.81 2.96
N ALA A 442 -28.28 8.56 2.06
CA ALA A 442 -28.35 10.03 2.12
C ALA A 442 -28.89 10.59 3.45
N ALA A 443 -29.80 9.88 4.11
CA ALA A 443 -30.29 10.26 5.45
C ALA A 443 -29.25 10.04 6.57
N ASP A 444 -28.37 9.05 6.40
CA ASP A 444 -27.22 8.78 7.28
C ASP A 444 -26.08 9.81 7.05
N PHE A 445 -26.21 10.64 5.99
CA PHE A 445 -25.37 11.80 5.66
C PHE A 445 -25.94 13.12 6.17
N THR A 446 -26.77 13.11 7.23
CA THR A 446 -27.04 14.33 7.98
C THR A 446 -25.74 14.80 8.63
N GLU A 447 -24.92 15.51 7.84
CA GLU A 447 -23.69 16.11 8.27
C GLU A 447 -24.04 17.05 9.43
N ASP A 448 -23.50 16.77 10.61
CA ASP A 448 -22.81 17.82 11.34
C ASP A 448 -21.83 18.43 10.32
N SER A 449 -22.31 19.42 9.57
CA SER A 449 -21.53 20.18 8.61
C SER A 449 -20.58 21.09 9.38
N GLU A 450 -19.64 20.48 10.10
CA GLU A 450 -18.31 21.05 10.19
C GLU A 450 -17.65 20.91 8.82
N THR A 451 -18.21 21.57 7.80
CA THR A 451 -17.47 22.05 6.63
C THR A 451 -16.57 23.22 7.01
N GLY A 452 -16.38 23.47 8.31
CA GLY A 452 -15.43 24.42 8.85
C GLY A 452 -14.08 24.17 8.20
N ALA A 453 -13.65 25.13 7.40
CA ALA A 453 -12.39 25.00 6.71
C ALA A 453 -11.27 24.84 7.72
N THR A 454 -10.20 24.15 7.32
CA THR A 454 -8.95 24.17 8.07
C THR A 454 -8.30 25.53 7.86
N TYR A 455 -7.79 26.13 8.94
CA TYR A 455 -7.14 27.44 8.90
C TYR A 455 -5.67 27.31 9.28
N GLN A 456 -4.78 27.81 8.44
CA GLN A 456 -3.34 27.88 8.70
C GLN A 456 -2.98 29.20 9.38
N LYS A 457 -2.32 29.13 10.53
CA LYS A 457 -1.88 30.30 11.29
C LYS A 457 -0.59 30.90 10.71
N ALA A 458 -0.55 32.22 10.53
CA ALA A 458 0.60 32.99 10.02
C ALA A 458 0.83 34.25 10.89
N GLU A 459 1.92 34.26 11.65
CA GLU A 459 2.25 35.33 12.59
C GLU A 459 2.94 36.51 11.89
N GLY A 460 2.64 37.73 12.33
CA GLY A 460 3.23 38.95 11.76
C GLY A 460 2.75 39.27 10.35
N THR A 461 1.56 38.77 9.96
CA THR A 461 0.99 38.93 8.62
C THR A 461 -0.50 39.24 8.65
N PHE A 462 -1.00 39.88 7.59
CA PHE A 462 -2.42 40.14 7.34
C PHE A 462 -2.83 39.76 5.92
N LEU A 463 -4.12 39.50 5.72
CA LEU A 463 -4.73 39.37 4.40
C LEU A 463 -5.41 40.68 4.02
N PHE A 464 -5.21 41.13 2.78
CA PHE A 464 -5.81 42.36 2.28
C PHE A 464 -7.30 42.17 1.93
N GLY A 465 -8.10 43.23 2.04
CA GLY A 465 -9.51 43.24 1.64
C GLY A 465 -10.45 42.51 2.60
N TYR A 466 -11.65 43.03 2.78
CA TYR A 466 -12.71 42.37 3.56
C TYR A 466 -13.48 41.38 2.67
N ALA A 467 -13.88 40.25 3.23
CA ALA A 467 -14.71 39.28 2.50
C ALA A 467 -16.16 39.78 2.43
N GLU A 468 -16.73 39.89 1.23
CA GLU A 468 -18.09 40.44 1.01
C GLU A 468 -18.32 41.80 1.71
N GLU A 469 -17.29 42.65 1.73
CA GLU A 469 -17.33 43.97 2.40
C GLU A 469 -17.64 43.88 3.91
N ASP A 470 -17.43 42.72 4.53
CA ASP A 470 -17.68 42.48 5.95
C ASP A 470 -16.55 43.02 6.83
N GLU A 471 -16.66 44.30 7.18
CA GLU A 471 -15.69 45.03 8.02
C GLU A 471 -15.90 44.80 9.53
N VAL A 472 -16.85 43.95 9.93
CA VAL A 472 -17.24 43.82 11.33
C VAL A 472 -16.15 43.10 12.13
N SER A 473 -15.66 43.78 13.17
CA SER A 473 -14.75 43.20 14.14
C SER A 473 -15.47 42.21 15.07
N ARG A 474 -14.87 41.03 15.24
CA ARG A 474 -15.41 39.89 16.00
C ARG A 474 -14.31 39.20 16.81
N GLY A 475 -14.67 38.39 17.80
CA GLY A 475 -13.72 37.45 18.41
C GLY A 475 -13.26 36.39 17.40
N GLU A 476 -12.12 35.75 17.66
CA GLU A 476 -11.50 34.72 16.79
C GLU A 476 -12.51 33.64 16.34
N ALA A 477 -13.26 33.08 17.29
CA ALA A 477 -14.23 32.02 17.01
C ALA A 477 -15.37 32.48 16.08
N ASP A 478 -15.83 33.72 16.23
CA ASP A 478 -16.92 34.26 15.43
C ASP A 478 -16.44 34.74 14.07
N ALA A 479 -15.21 35.25 13.96
CA ALA A 479 -14.57 35.53 12.68
C ALA A 479 -14.35 34.24 11.87
N ARG A 480 -13.92 33.16 12.53
CA ARG A 480 -13.82 31.83 11.91
C ARG A 480 -15.16 31.36 11.36
N ARG A 481 -16.19 31.33 12.22
CA ARG A 481 -17.54 30.93 11.84
C ARG A 481 -18.06 31.75 10.65
N ARG A 482 -17.85 33.06 10.69
CA ARG A 482 -18.26 33.96 9.61
C ARG A 482 -17.50 33.66 8.31
N CYS A 483 -16.20 33.41 8.38
CA CYS A 483 -15.41 33.06 7.21
C CYS A 483 -15.84 31.71 6.60
N ASP A 484 -16.30 30.77 7.43
CA ASP A 484 -16.90 29.52 6.96
C ASP A 484 -18.25 29.78 6.24
N GLU A 485 -19.14 30.59 6.82
CA GLU A 485 -20.43 31.00 6.22
C GLU A 485 -20.25 31.71 4.86
N LEU A 486 -19.21 32.52 4.71
CA LEU A 486 -18.90 33.25 3.48
C LEU A 486 -18.34 32.35 2.36
N GLY A 487 -18.09 31.06 2.63
CA GLY A 487 -17.66 30.10 1.62
C GLY A 487 -16.38 30.55 0.90
N ASP A 488 -16.39 30.55 -0.43
CA ASP A 488 -15.23 30.89 -1.27
C ASP A 488 -14.92 32.40 -1.30
N ALA A 489 -15.85 33.25 -0.84
CA ALA A 489 -15.63 34.69 -0.75
C ALA A 489 -14.68 35.07 0.40
N CYS A 490 -14.47 34.17 1.36
CA CYS A 490 -13.52 34.35 2.45
C CYS A 490 -12.31 33.44 2.28
N THR A 491 -11.12 34.04 2.22
CA THR A 491 -9.83 33.34 2.11
C THR A 491 -9.15 33.15 3.46
N GLY A 492 -9.67 33.75 4.53
CA GLY A 492 -9.13 33.67 5.87
C GLY A 492 -9.65 34.81 6.75
N TYR A 493 -9.14 34.91 7.97
CA TYR A 493 -9.42 36.05 8.85
C TYR A 493 -8.13 36.56 9.50
N THR A 494 -8.07 37.86 9.77
CA THR A 494 -6.93 38.51 10.43
C THR A 494 -7.38 39.09 11.75
N CYS A 495 -6.61 38.82 12.80
CA CYS A 495 -6.79 39.31 14.15
C CYS A 495 -5.71 40.32 14.52
N ALA A 496 -6.10 41.34 15.29
CA ALA A 496 -5.14 42.25 15.93
C ALA A 496 -4.13 41.45 16.78
N ALA A 497 -2.93 42.02 16.98
CA ALA A 497 -1.83 41.37 17.68
C ALA A 497 -2.29 40.68 18.97
N SER A 498 -1.89 39.42 19.13
CA SER A 498 -2.22 38.59 20.29
C SER A 498 -1.91 39.35 21.58
N ILE A 499 -2.89 39.38 22.49
CA ILE A 499 -2.69 39.93 23.82
C ILE A 499 -1.57 39.12 24.47
N GLN A 500 -0.49 39.78 24.91
CA GLN A 500 0.64 39.10 25.53
C GLN A 500 0.18 38.32 26.76
N VAL A 501 0.14 36.99 26.63
CA VAL A 501 -0.21 36.09 27.73
C VAL A 501 1.04 35.94 28.60
N SER A 502 1.00 36.54 29.78
CA SER A 502 2.00 36.32 30.83
C SER A 502 1.84 34.90 31.43
N PRO A 503 2.91 34.27 31.96
CA PRO A 503 2.82 33.02 32.73
C PRO A 503 1.84 33.09 33.92
N SER A 504 1.48 34.29 34.39
CA SER A 504 0.50 34.51 35.45
C SER A 504 -0.96 34.56 34.96
N THR A 505 -1.22 34.45 33.65
CA THR A 505 -2.57 34.52 33.10
C THR A 505 -3.35 33.26 33.44
N THR A 506 -4.45 33.42 34.16
CA THR A 506 -5.35 32.30 34.50
C THR A 506 -6.10 31.81 33.25
N LYS A 507 -6.60 30.57 33.27
CA LYS A 507 -7.43 30.00 32.18
C LYS A 507 -8.64 30.89 31.82
N LYS A 508 -9.22 31.57 32.83
CA LYS A 508 -10.29 32.56 32.64
C LYS A 508 -9.77 33.82 31.92
N GLY A 509 -8.64 34.37 32.37
CA GLY A 509 -8.00 35.52 31.72
C GLY A 509 -7.56 35.25 30.29
N TYR A 510 -7.15 34.02 29.96
CA TYR A 510 -6.84 33.60 28.59
C TYR A 510 -8.08 33.61 27.69
N ALA A 511 -9.21 33.07 28.19
CA ALA A 511 -10.47 33.06 27.44
C ALA A 511 -11.04 34.47 27.24
N GLU A 512 -10.98 35.34 28.26
CA GLU A 512 -11.39 36.74 28.16
C GLU A 512 -10.49 37.52 27.19
N ALA A 513 -9.17 37.24 27.17
CA ALA A 513 -8.23 37.82 26.22
C ALA A 513 -8.50 37.37 24.77
N GLN A 514 -8.80 36.10 24.54
CA GLN A 514 -9.20 35.61 23.21
C GLN A 514 -10.52 36.24 22.72
N GLN A 515 -11.48 36.48 23.63
CA GLN A 515 -12.72 37.17 23.28
C GLN A 515 -12.53 38.66 22.99
N ALA A 516 -11.55 39.30 23.64
CA ALA A 516 -11.19 40.70 23.40
C ALA A 516 -10.36 40.91 22.12
N GLN A 517 -9.88 39.83 21.49
CA GLN A 517 -9.10 39.92 20.25
C GLN A 517 -10.01 40.25 19.07
N SER A 518 -9.83 41.44 18.51
CA SER A 518 -10.58 41.94 17.35
C SER A 518 -10.07 41.30 16.05
N CYS A 519 -10.91 40.51 15.41
CA CYS A 519 -10.66 39.82 14.14
C CYS A 519 -11.67 40.22 13.06
N THR A 520 -11.22 40.25 11.80
CA THR A 520 -12.07 40.54 10.63
C THR A 520 -11.82 39.52 9.53
N VAL A 521 -12.87 39.15 8.80
CA VAL A 521 -12.81 38.20 7.67
C VAL A 521 -12.24 38.87 6.43
N ARG A 522 -11.42 38.14 5.66
CA ARG A 522 -10.60 38.69 4.58
C ARG A 522 -10.78 37.90 3.28
N SER A 523 -10.68 38.59 2.14
CA SER A 523 -10.83 38.03 0.78
C SER A 523 -9.51 37.93 0.01
N GLY A 524 -8.46 38.62 0.46
CA GLY A 524 -7.13 38.57 -0.15
C GLY A 524 -6.46 37.22 0.05
N ARG A 525 -5.76 36.74 -0.97
CA ARG A 525 -5.05 35.44 -0.94
C ARG A 525 -3.58 35.57 -0.54
N GLU A 526 -3.03 36.78 -0.64
CA GLU A 526 -1.62 37.05 -0.37
C GLU A 526 -1.41 37.45 1.09
N LEU A 527 -0.46 36.78 1.76
CA LEU A 527 -0.02 37.16 3.10
C LEU A 527 0.94 38.35 3.00
N ILE A 528 0.51 39.49 3.54
CA ILE A 528 1.30 40.72 3.57
C ILE A 528 1.89 40.88 4.97
N ARG A 529 3.16 41.29 5.06
CA ARG A 529 3.80 41.57 6.35
C ARG A 529 3.03 42.66 7.10
N SER A 530 2.59 42.37 8.31
CA SER A 530 1.82 43.30 9.12
C SER A 530 2.72 44.34 9.79
N PRO A 531 2.38 45.64 9.71
CA PRO A 531 3.09 46.69 10.45
C PRO A 531 2.79 46.66 11.95
N SER A 532 1.65 46.07 12.34
CA SER A 532 1.17 45.97 13.72
C SER A 532 1.29 44.57 14.30
N ASN A 533 2.05 43.68 13.65
CA ASN A 533 2.26 42.30 14.08
C ASN A 533 0.96 41.50 14.26
N GLU A 534 0.02 41.69 13.32
CA GLU A 534 -1.25 40.96 13.27
C GLU A 534 -1.05 39.46 13.11
N LEU A 535 -2.09 38.72 13.48
CA LEU A 535 -2.16 37.29 13.35
C LEU A 535 -3.19 36.89 12.30
N THR A 536 -2.78 36.13 11.29
CA THR A 536 -3.68 35.67 10.23
C THR A 536 -3.94 34.19 10.31
N TYR A 537 -5.18 33.82 10.01
CA TYR A 537 -5.66 32.46 9.84
C TYR A 537 -6.12 32.32 8.40
N LEU A 538 -5.24 31.80 7.53
CA LEU A 538 -5.54 31.58 6.13
C LEU A 538 -6.45 30.36 6.01
N LYS A 539 -7.63 30.52 5.44
CA LYS A 539 -8.51 29.41 5.08
C LYS A 539 -7.74 28.57 4.08
N ALA A 540 -7.37 27.35 4.46
CA ALA A 540 -6.73 26.42 3.55
C ALA A 540 -7.74 26.14 2.45
N MET A 541 -7.60 26.88 1.34
CA MET A 541 -8.25 26.52 0.10
C MET A 541 -7.82 25.08 -0.13
N LEU A 542 -8.80 24.19 -0.14
CA LEU A 542 -8.65 22.79 -0.46
C LEU A 542 -8.35 22.68 -1.97
N HIS A 543 -7.26 23.31 -2.39
CA HIS A 543 -6.81 23.44 -3.76
C HIS A 543 -5.43 22.82 -3.87
N SER A 544 -5.44 21.63 -4.45
CA SER A 544 -4.43 21.17 -5.41
C SER A 544 -3.07 20.74 -4.85
N ALA A 545 -2.81 20.85 -3.55
CA ALA A 545 -1.65 20.20 -2.95
C ALA A 545 -1.90 18.68 -2.86
N VAL A 546 -1.33 17.94 -3.82
CA VAL A 546 -1.29 16.46 -3.95
C VAL A 546 -2.48 15.78 -4.64
N ALA A 547 -3.40 16.51 -5.26
CA ALA A 547 -4.09 15.96 -6.43
C ALA A 547 -3.13 16.07 -7.63
N ARG A 548 -2.14 15.15 -7.73
CA ARG A 548 -1.64 14.82 -9.06
C ARG A 548 -2.90 14.47 -9.84
N LYS A 549 -3.19 15.28 -10.85
CA LYS A 549 -4.12 14.96 -11.94
C LYS A 549 -3.51 13.74 -12.67
N GLY A 550 -3.46 12.60 -11.99
CA GLY A 550 -3.45 11.33 -12.68
C GLY A 550 -4.76 11.33 -13.46
N ASP A 551 -4.69 11.06 -14.75
CA ASP A 551 -5.87 10.65 -15.50
C ASP A 551 -6.65 9.66 -14.63
N LYS A 552 -7.98 9.78 -14.62
CA LYS A 552 -8.93 8.99 -13.83
C LYS A 552 -8.74 7.48 -14.04
N ALA A 553 -7.67 6.93 -13.50
CA ALA A 553 -7.33 5.53 -13.57
C ALA A 553 -7.99 4.87 -12.37
N ASP A 554 -9.11 4.21 -12.66
CA ASP A 554 -9.47 2.92 -12.09
C ASP A 554 -9.53 2.80 -10.56
N ALA A 555 -10.01 3.83 -9.87
CA ALA A 555 -10.85 3.51 -8.71
C ALA A 555 -12.12 2.86 -9.30
N SER A 556 -12.15 1.53 -9.33
CA SER A 556 -13.37 0.78 -9.66
C SER A 556 -14.53 1.29 -8.81
N GLY A 557 -15.77 1.01 -9.22
CA GLY A 557 -16.98 1.47 -8.51
C GLY A 557 -17.02 1.09 -7.02
N ASP A 558 -16.12 0.22 -6.57
CA ASP A 558 -15.93 -0.19 -5.18
C ASP A 558 -14.59 0.35 -4.66
N PHE A 559 -14.61 0.95 -3.47
CA PHE A 559 -13.38 1.43 -2.83
C PHE A 559 -12.44 0.26 -2.55
N GLN A 560 -11.34 0.21 -3.30
CA GLN A 560 -10.28 -0.78 -3.19
C GLN A 560 -8.94 -0.04 -3.06
N PHE A 561 -8.24 -0.20 -1.94
CA PHE A 561 -6.86 0.25 -1.82
C PHE A 561 -6.04 -0.80 -1.05
N TYR A 562 -4.83 -1.08 -1.54
CA TYR A 562 -3.97 -2.12 -0.98
C TYR A 562 -3.17 -1.58 0.18
N THR A 563 -3.38 -2.07 1.38
CA THR A 563 -2.66 -1.69 2.58
C THR A 563 -1.55 -2.70 2.83
N GLY A 564 -0.35 -2.20 3.06
CA GLY A 564 0.75 -3.06 3.47
C GLY A 564 0.63 -3.34 4.96
N SER A 565 -0.18 -4.30 5.41
CA SER A 565 -0.33 -4.65 6.84
C SER A 565 1.00 -5.02 7.51
N GLN A 566 1.98 -5.42 6.69
CA GLN A 566 3.35 -5.64 7.09
C GLN A 566 4.25 -4.98 6.06
N SER A 567 5.27 -4.26 6.49
CA SER A 567 6.08 -3.42 5.60
C SER A 567 7.47 -3.13 6.13
N ILE A 568 8.35 -2.74 5.21
CA ILE A 568 9.68 -2.19 5.49
C ILE A 568 9.63 -0.72 5.11
N VAL A 569 10.00 0.13 6.06
CA VAL A 569 9.91 1.57 5.92
C VAL A 569 11.24 2.21 6.27
N ARG A 570 11.74 3.05 5.37
CA ARG A 570 12.96 3.83 5.58
C ARG A 570 12.69 4.98 6.57
N LYS A 571 13.67 5.30 7.43
CA LYS A 571 13.50 6.29 8.51
C LYS A 571 13.04 7.68 8.04
N ASP A 572 13.53 8.13 6.89
CA ASP A 572 13.18 9.45 6.36
C ASP A 572 11.68 9.54 6.05
N ARG A 573 11.05 8.44 5.61
CA ARG A 573 9.59 8.37 5.44
C ARG A 573 8.84 8.41 6.76
N LEU A 574 9.33 7.70 7.79
CA LEU A 574 8.74 7.80 9.13
C LEU A 574 8.81 9.24 9.67
N GLN A 575 9.89 9.95 9.34
CA GLN A 575 10.13 11.33 9.73
C GLN A 575 9.41 12.40 8.89
N TRP A 576 8.63 12.01 7.87
CA TRP A 576 7.79 12.96 7.14
C TRP A 576 6.64 13.52 7.98
N TRP A 577 6.34 12.86 9.10
CA TRP A 577 5.23 13.22 9.98
C TRP A 577 5.70 13.95 11.22
N PRO A 578 4.96 14.95 11.72
CA PRO A 578 5.26 15.56 13.00
C PRO A 578 5.21 14.51 14.12
N LEU A 579 6.20 14.55 15.02
CA LEU A 579 6.27 13.64 16.16
C LEU A 579 5.00 13.72 17.02
N GLU A 580 4.42 14.92 17.18
CA GLU A 580 3.21 15.15 17.97
C GLU A 580 2.00 14.39 17.40
N GLU A 581 1.93 14.23 16.08
CA GLU A 581 0.87 13.45 15.43
C GLU A 581 1.04 11.96 15.69
N ILE A 582 2.28 11.46 15.57
CA ILE A 582 2.62 10.06 15.88
C ILE A 582 2.35 9.75 17.35
N GLN A 583 2.72 10.65 18.25
CA GLN A 583 2.41 10.55 19.67
C GLN A 583 0.90 10.53 19.92
N THR A 584 0.14 11.33 19.15
CA THR A 584 -1.32 11.32 19.23
C THR A 584 -1.88 9.96 18.80
N PHE A 585 -1.39 9.39 17.70
CA PHE A 585 -1.82 8.04 17.27
C PHE A 585 -1.40 6.95 18.26
N ALA A 586 -0.22 7.07 18.89
CA ALA A 586 0.22 6.15 19.94
C ALA A 586 -0.63 6.28 21.22
N ALA A 587 -1.14 7.47 21.52
CA ALA A 587 -1.95 7.73 22.70
C ALA A 587 -3.43 7.36 22.52
N ASP A 588 -3.98 7.53 21.31
CA ASP A 588 -5.41 7.43 21.03
C ASP A 588 -5.83 6.03 20.58
N GLY A 589 -6.12 5.18 21.56
CA GLY A 589 -6.56 3.80 21.32
C GLY A 589 -7.91 3.68 20.59
N ILE A 590 -8.73 4.73 20.50
CA ILE A 590 -10.06 4.67 19.88
C ILE A 590 -9.96 4.45 18.36
N TRP A 591 -8.90 4.96 17.72
CA TRP A 591 -8.69 4.79 16.28
C TRP A 591 -8.11 3.43 15.91
N CYS A 592 -7.63 2.70 16.91
CA CYS A 592 -6.87 1.48 16.74
C CYS A 592 -7.45 0.36 17.60
N SER A 593 -8.75 0.34 17.91
CA SER A 593 -9.33 -0.70 18.79
C SER A 593 -10.48 -1.49 18.21
N ASP A 594 -11.34 -0.81 17.47
CA ASP A 594 -12.55 -1.39 16.88
C ASP A 594 -12.58 -1.17 15.36
N THR A 595 -11.45 -0.69 14.81
CA THR A 595 -11.40 0.02 13.54
C THR A 595 -10.12 -0.22 12.72
N THR A 596 -9.47 -1.39 12.80
CA THR A 596 -8.32 -1.84 11.96
C THR A 596 -8.11 -1.13 10.60
N GLY A 597 -9.12 -1.07 9.72
CA GLY A 597 -9.03 -0.34 8.45
C GLY A 597 -8.72 1.17 8.53
N LEU A 598 -8.97 1.85 9.66
CA LEU A 598 -8.56 3.24 9.91
C LEU A 598 -7.04 3.33 10.02
N PHE A 599 -6.45 2.38 10.73
CA PHE A 599 -5.01 2.33 10.90
C PHE A 599 -4.31 2.10 9.55
N GLU A 600 -4.83 1.17 8.76
CA GLU A 600 -4.30 0.88 7.45
C GLU A 600 -4.32 2.13 6.53
N ALA A 601 -5.39 2.93 6.59
CA ALA A 601 -5.44 4.22 5.90
C ALA A 601 -4.42 5.25 6.44
N VAL A 602 -4.14 5.25 7.75
CA VAL A 602 -3.04 6.07 8.30
C VAL A 602 -1.71 5.60 7.78
N TRP A 603 -1.45 4.29 7.68
CA TRP A 603 -0.19 3.79 7.13
C TRP A 603 0.08 4.23 5.71
N HIS A 604 -0.93 4.11 4.84
CA HIS A 604 -0.87 4.64 3.48
C HIS A 604 -0.39 6.08 3.44
N ARG A 605 -1.06 6.91 4.24
CA ARG A 605 -0.80 8.34 4.27
C ARG A 605 0.54 8.62 4.95
N MET A 606 0.86 7.87 5.99
CA MET A 606 2.07 8.03 6.80
C MET A 606 3.33 7.75 5.98
N PHE A 607 3.31 6.65 5.25
CA PHE A 607 4.45 6.22 4.44
C PHE A 607 4.45 6.84 3.04
N GLY A 608 3.47 7.68 2.72
CA GLY A 608 3.34 8.39 1.45
C GLY A 608 3.12 7.44 0.27
N GLU A 609 2.29 6.43 0.48
CA GLU A 609 1.88 5.47 -0.55
C GLU A 609 0.90 6.13 -1.52
N PRO A 610 1.01 5.88 -2.84
CA PRO A 610 -0.05 6.22 -3.77
C PRO A 610 -1.29 5.39 -3.45
N LEU A 611 -2.47 6.02 -3.45
CA LEU A 611 -3.76 5.35 -3.21
C LEU A 611 -4.02 4.24 -4.24
N SER A 612 -3.58 4.44 -5.49
CA SER A 612 -3.52 3.41 -6.51
C SER A 612 -2.25 2.59 -6.34
N GLN A 613 -2.30 1.54 -5.53
CA GLN A 613 -1.22 0.56 -5.50
C GLN A 613 -1.40 -0.46 -6.62
N HIS A 614 -0.32 -0.71 -7.34
CA HIS A 614 -0.23 -1.87 -8.21
C HIS A 614 0.11 -3.11 -7.36
N PRO A 615 -0.31 -4.32 -7.80
CA PRO A 615 0.31 -5.55 -7.32
C PRO A 615 1.83 -5.42 -7.43
N ARG A 616 2.59 -5.91 -6.44
CA ARG A 616 4.03 -5.62 -6.34
C ARG A 616 4.87 -6.07 -7.53
N GLY A 617 4.51 -7.19 -8.16
CA GLY A 617 5.11 -7.60 -9.43
C GLY A 617 5.06 -6.46 -10.47
N HIS A 618 3.98 -5.69 -10.46
CA HIS A 618 3.72 -4.62 -11.43
C HIS A 618 4.21 -3.24 -10.99
N ASP A 619 4.75 -3.07 -9.77
CA ASP A 619 5.19 -1.76 -9.27
C ASP A 619 6.41 -1.26 -10.05
N PRO A 620 6.28 -0.21 -10.88
CA PRO A 620 7.34 0.26 -11.76
C PRO A 620 8.57 0.81 -11.02
N ALA A 621 8.42 1.19 -9.75
CA ALA A 621 9.50 1.77 -8.95
C ALA A 621 10.44 0.70 -8.37
N LEU A 622 10.03 -0.58 -8.35
CA LEU A 622 10.81 -1.65 -7.77
C LEU A 622 11.81 -2.23 -8.78
N PRO A 623 13.07 -2.51 -8.38
CA PRO A 623 13.98 -3.30 -9.19
C PRO A 623 13.47 -4.74 -9.32
N LEU A 624 13.88 -5.46 -10.39
CA LEU A 624 13.39 -6.82 -10.67
C LEU A 624 13.52 -7.77 -9.48
N TYR A 625 14.60 -7.65 -8.72
CA TYR A 625 14.83 -8.42 -7.50
C TYR A 625 13.70 -8.31 -6.46
N LEU A 626 13.06 -7.14 -6.34
CA LEU A 626 11.99 -6.91 -5.36
C LEU A 626 10.59 -7.18 -5.93
N LYS A 627 10.49 -7.47 -7.24
CA LYS A 627 9.22 -7.79 -7.89
C LYS A 627 8.85 -9.23 -7.65
N TRP A 628 7.80 -9.42 -6.87
CA TRP A 628 7.20 -10.73 -6.63
C TRP A 628 5.70 -10.56 -6.39
N GLU A 629 4.93 -11.62 -6.61
CA GLU A 629 3.54 -11.65 -6.21
C GLU A 629 3.46 -11.83 -4.70
N VAL A 630 3.17 -10.73 -4.01
CA VAL A 630 2.78 -10.80 -2.60
C VAL A 630 1.34 -11.31 -2.57
N PRO A 631 1.01 -12.33 -1.75
CA PRO A 631 -0.36 -12.72 -1.53
C PRO A 631 -1.21 -11.49 -1.21
N THR A 632 -2.25 -11.26 -2.00
CA THR A 632 -3.21 -10.19 -1.74
C THR A 632 -4.38 -10.79 -0.99
N PHE A 633 -4.54 -10.40 0.26
CA PHE A 633 -5.71 -10.75 1.05
C PHE A 633 -6.82 -9.72 0.84
N PHE A 634 -8.06 -10.15 0.87
CA PHE A 634 -9.19 -9.24 0.78
C PHE A 634 -9.77 -9.03 2.17
N SER A 635 -9.79 -7.78 2.62
CA SER A 635 -10.43 -7.40 3.86
C SER A 635 -11.70 -6.63 3.54
N TYR A 636 -12.84 -7.32 3.68
CA TYR A 636 -14.17 -6.77 3.45
C TYR A 636 -14.75 -6.04 4.67
N GLY A 637 -13.93 -5.76 5.70
CA GLY A 637 -14.33 -5.05 6.92
C GLY A 637 -15.35 -5.75 7.83
N ASP A 638 -15.99 -6.83 7.38
CA ASP A 638 -17.10 -7.52 8.06
C ASP A 638 -16.78 -8.95 8.55
N GLU A 639 -15.84 -9.64 7.90
CA GLU A 639 -15.68 -11.10 8.07
C GLU A 639 -14.34 -11.52 8.68
N GLY A 640 -13.50 -10.56 9.08
CA GLY A 640 -12.07 -10.82 9.30
C GLY A 640 -11.35 -10.99 7.96
N VAL A 641 -10.02 -11.12 8.01
CA VAL A 641 -9.20 -11.45 6.82
C VAL A 641 -9.70 -12.80 6.26
N ILE A 642 -10.06 -12.86 4.98
CA ILE A 642 -10.34 -14.12 4.26
C ILE A 642 -9.04 -14.61 3.63
#